data_AF-A0A8X8YT94-F1
#
_entry.id   AF-A0A8X8YT94-F1
#
_cell.length_a   1.000
_cell.length_b   1.000
_cell.length_c   1.000
_cell.angle_alpha   90.00
_cell.angle_beta   90.00
_cell.angle_gamma   90.00
#
_symmetry.space_group_name_H-M   'P 1'
#
loop_
_entity.id
_entity.type
_entity.pdbx_description
1 polymer ?
#
loop_
_entity_poly.entity_id
_entity_poly.type
_entity_poly.pdbx_seq_one_letter_code
_entity_poly.pdbx_strand_id
1 'polypeptide(L)'
;MALLNLASSKNRHGRQWRLLDAIVAAFFAALLLFFLLVFSPLGDSLAASGRQTLLRSDPRHRGRLVALIEHGRQAVAIDACPADMVDHMPCEDPRINSQLSRDMNFYRERHCPRPEETPLCLIPPPNGYKVPVQWPESLHKVVTDLMVGIYIYIYIYMCSVAAIVLISVCIFASSNATPEIWHYSMPYCKLADRIWELALILEIWHDNMPYNKIADRKGHQGWMKREGPYFIFPGGGTMFPDGAEQYIEKLKQYIPIAGGTLRTALDMGCGVASFGGYMLSEGMLPLSFAPRDSHKAQIQFALERGVPTFVAMLGTRRLPFSGFSFDLVHYATYFLEVDRLLRPGGYLVISGPPVQWAKQDKEWAELQEVARSLCYELIVVDGNTAIWKKPIGDSCHPNLNIFGLNLCDESDDPSFSWYTKLKKCISRTSSVKGEYAVGAIPKWPERLTTAPSRASVIKNGMDVFEADKRRWARRVAYYKNSLNIKLGTPSIRNVMDMNAFFGGFAAAIISDPVWVMNVVPARKPSTLDVIYDRGLIGVFHDWCEPFSTYPRTYDLIHVDDIENLVKDPNSGKTRCNLVDLMVEIDRILRPEGTVIIRDSPEVIDKMERISRAMRWRVSVHDKEPDSHQREKVLVATKKLWKLPSGSQ
;
A
#
# COMPACT_ATOMS: atom_id res chain seq x y z
N MET A 1 33.14 44.35 1.20
CA MET A 1 34.61 44.48 1.32
C MET A 1 35.24 44.09 0.00
N ALA A 2 36.16 44.95 -0.45
CA ALA A 2 37.02 44.93 -1.65
C ALA A 2 37.11 43.63 -2.49
N LEU A 3 36.84 43.78 -3.79
CA LEU A 3 37.36 42.93 -4.86
C LEU A 3 38.89 43.08 -4.91
N LEU A 4 39.62 41.98 -4.71
CA LEU A 4 41.05 41.89 -5.01
C LEU A 4 41.24 41.60 -6.50
N ASN A 5 41.71 42.61 -7.23
CA ASN A 5 42.29 42.48 -8.56
C ASN A 5 43.65 41.79 -8.45
N LEU A 6 43.76 40.55 -8.95
CA LEU A 6 45.04 39.91 -9.24
C LEU A 6 45.28 39.96 -10.75
N ALA A 7 46.35 40.67 -11.13
CA ALA A 7 46.81 40.85 -12.49
C ALA A 7 47.15 39.49 -13.13
N SER A 8 46.54 39.20 -14.28
CA SER A 8 46.84 38.05 -15.12
C SER A 8 48.16 38.30 -15.85
N SER A 9 49.23 37.64 -15.40
CA SER A 9 50.49 37.55 -16.14
C SER A 9 50.30 36.64 -17.35
N LYS A 10 50.35 37.23 -18.55
CA LYS A 10 50.41 36.52 -19.83
C LYS A 10 51.78 35.87 -19.99
N ASN A 11 51.88 34.58 -19.68
CA ASN A 11 52.89 33.70 -20.27
C ASN A 11 52.18 32.54 -20.98
N ARG A 12 51.84 32.76 -22.26
CA ARG A 12 51.40 31.69 -23.17
C ARG A 12 52.63 30.92 -23.64
N HIS A 13 53.07 29.95 -22.84
CA HIS A 13 53.78 28.80 -23.42
C HIS A 13 52.73 27.83 -23.96
N GLY A 14 52.67 27.69 -25.28
CA GLY A 14 51.88 26.65 -25.93
C GLY A 14 52.36 25.29 -25.45
N ARG A 15 51.60 24.66 -24.55
CA ARG A 15 51.85 23.28 -24.13
C ARG A 15 51.59 22.40 -25.34
N GLN A 16 52.67 21.92 -25.96
CA GLN A 16 52.62 20.99 -27.07
C GLN A 16 52.09 19.66 -26.51
N TRP A 17 50.82 19.36 -26.79
CA TRP A 17 50.15 18.14 -26.35
C TRP A 17 50.96 16.93 -26.86
N ARG A 18 51.59 16.21 -25.95
CA ARG A 18 52.25 14.94 -26.30
C ARG A 18 51.16 13.89 -26.48
N LEU A 19 51.44 12.86 -27.28
CA LEU A 19 50.54 11.70 -27.45
C LEU A 19 50.05 11.16 -26.10
N LEU A 20 50.92 11.18 -25.08
CA LEU A 20 50.61 10.79 -23.72
C LEU A 20 49.53 11.66 -23.06
N ASP A 21 49.52 12.98 -23.29
CA ASP A 21 48.48 13.88 -22.74
C ASP A 21 47.11 13.57 -23.35
N ALA A 22 47.06 13.22 -24.64
CA ALA A 22 45.82 12.82 -25.31
C ALA A 22 45.32 11.45 -24.83
N ILE A 23 46.22 10.48 -24.62
CA ILE A 23 45.89 9.16 -24.06
C ILE A 23 45.36 9.30 -22.63
N VAL A 24 46.01 10.12 -21.80
CA VAL A 24 45.58 10.37 -20.42
C VAL A 24 44.22 11.07 -20.39
N ALA A 25 44.00 12.07 -21.25
CA ALA A 25 42.71 12.74 -21.37
C ALA A 25 41.60 11.77 -21.82
N ALA A 26 41.88 10.89 -22.79
CA ALA A 26 40.94 9.87 -23.23
C ALA A 26 40.61 8.85 -22.13
N PHE A 27 41.62 8.44 -21.34
CA PHE A 27 41.42 7.54 -20.20
C PHE A 27 40.55 8.17 -19.11
N PHE A 28 40.82 9.42 -18.73
CA PHE A 28 39.98 10.12 -17.74
C PHE A 28 38.58 10.43 -18.27
N ALA A 29 38.43 10.74 -19.56
CA ALA A 29 37.12 10.88 -20.19
C ALA A 29 36.34 9.56 -20.17
N ALA A 30 36.99 8.43 -20.47
CA ALA A 30 36.38 7.11 -20.40
C ALA A 30 36.01 6.70 -18.97
N LEU A 31 36.86 6.99 -17.98
CA LEU A 31 36.55 6.80 -16.56
C LEU A 31 35.37 7.66 -16.12
N LEU A 32 35.34 8.94 -16.51
CA LEU A 32 34.22 9.83 -16.21
C LEU A 32 32.93 9.30 -16.84
N LEU A 33 32.98 8.84 -18.09
CA LEU A 33 31.85 8.25 -18.80
C LEU A 33 31.40 6.94 -18.13
N PHE A 34 32.34 6.10 -17.69
CA PHE A 34 32.06 4.91 -16.89
C PHE A 34 31.38 5.27 -15.56
N PHE A 35 31.90 6.24 -14.82
CA PHE A 35 31.27 6.68 -13.57
C PHE A 35 29.89 7.30 -13.79
N LEU A 36 29.70 8.06 -14.87
CA LEU A 36 28.39 8.59 -15.27
C LEU A 36 27.42 7.47 -15.67
N LEU A 37 27.87 6.43 -16.37
CA LEU A 37 27.01 5.31 -16.74
C LEU A 37 26.71 4.37 -15.57
N VAL A 38 27.64 4.17 -14.62
CA VAL A 38 27.49 3.19 -13.54
C VAL A 38 26.86 3.80 -12.29
N PHE A 39 27.16 5.06 -11.98
CA PHE A 39 26.76 5.68 -10.71
C PHE A 39 25.78 6.85 -10.87
N SER A 40 25.38 7.20 -12.09
CA SER A 40 24.35 8.22 -12.32
C SER A 40 23.11 7.62 -13.00
N PRO A 41 21.93 8.26 -12.84
CA PRO A 41 20.69 7.83 -13.49
C PRO A 41 20.76 7.79 -15.02
N LEU A 42 21.77 8.42 -15.65
CA LEU A 42 21.94 8.45 -17.10
C LEU A 42 22.25 7.09 -17.71
N GLY A 43 23.06 6.25 -17.06
CA GLY A 43 23.37 4.93 -17.60
C GLY A 43 22.21 3.95 -17.50
N ASP A 44 21.47 3.99 -16.39
CA ASP A 44 20.19 3.28 -16.26
C ASP A 44 19.17 3.76 -17.32
N SER A 45 19.14 5.06 -17.61
CA SER A 45 18.26 5.65 -18.62
C SER A 45 18.64 5.26 -20.05
N LEU A 46 19.94 5.22 -20.38
CA LEU A 46 20.44 4.84 -21.71
C LEU A 46 20.26 3.33 -21.99
N ALA A 47 20.55 2.47 -21.00
CA ALA A 47 20.31 1.03 -21.11
C ALA A 47 18.82 0.70 -21.26
N ALA A 48 17.95 1.43 -20.58
CA ALA A 48 16.51 1.26 -20.68
C ALA A 48 15.91 1.88 -21.97
N SER A 49 16.47 3.01 -22.45
CA SER A 49 16.05 3.66 -23.70
C SER A 49 16.42 2.85 -24.94
N GLY A 50 17.61 2.25 -24.99
CA GLY A 50 18.04 1.41 -26.11
C GLY A 50 17.21 0.13 -26.27
N ARG A 51 16.70 -0.43 -25.16
CA ARG A 51 15.84 -1.63 -25.16
C ARG A 51 14.37 -1.34 -25.46
N GLN A 52 13.86 -0.16 -25.15
CA GLN A 52 12.46 0.21 -25.43
C GLN A 52 12.19 0.43 -26.92
N THR A 53 13.19 0.82 -27.71
CA THR A 53 13.10 0.86 -29.18
C THR A 53 12.86 -0.52 -29.80
N LEU A 54 13.26 -1.60 -29.10
CA LEU A 54 13.05 -2.99 -29.53
C LEU A 54 11.75 -3.61 -28.99
N LEU A 55 11.09 -3.00 -27.99
CA LEU A 55 9.94 -3.58 -27.28
C LEU A 55 8.61 -2.82 -27.53
N ARG A 56 8.62 -1.75 -28.32
CA ARG A 56 7.38 -1.08 -28.73
C ARG A 56 6.61 -2.05 -29.63
N SER A 57 5.55 -2.66 -29.11
CA SER A 57 4.66 -3.50 -29.90
C SER A 57 4.18 -2.71 -31.11
N ASP A 58 4.35 -3.26 -32.31
CA ASP A 58 3.74 -2.71 -33.52
C ASP A 58 2.23 -2.53 -33.26
N PRO A 59 1.70 -1.29 -33.28
CA PRO A 59 0.29 -1.04 -33.01
C PRO A 59 -0.65 -1.86 -33.91
N ARG A 60 -0.23 -2.16 -35.16
CA ARG A 60 -1.00 -3.00 -36.07
C ARG A 60 -1.02 -4.46 -35.62
N HIS A 61 0.11 -4.99 -35.14
CA HIS A 61 0.20 -6.34 -34.60
C HIS A 61 -0.65 -6.48 -33.33
N ARG A 62 -0.53 -5.52 -32.41
CA ARG A 62 -1.34 -5.45 -31.18
C ARG A 62 -2.84 -5.42 -31.47
N GLY A 63 -3.30 -4.53 -32.36
CA GLY A 63 -4.71 -4.44 -32.73
C GLY A 63 -5.26 -5.73 -33.34
N ARG A 64 -4.45 -6.43 -34.15
CA ARG A 64 -4.81 -7.77 -34.69
C ARG A 64 -4.94 -8.80 -33.57
N LEU A 65 -4.01 -8.83 -32.62
CA LEU A 65 -4.04 -9.76 -31.49
C LEU A 65 -5.29 -9.57 -30.63
N VAL A 66 -5.62 -8.32 -30.26
CA VAL A 66 -6.85 -7.99 -29.52
C VAL A 66 -8.08 -8.47 -30.28
N ALA A 67 -8.19 -8.15 -31.57
CA ALA A 67 -9.32 -8.56 -32.40
C ALA A 67 -9.46 -10.09 -32.49
N LEU A 68 -8.35 -10.81 -32.64
CA LEU A 68 -8.35 -12.29 -32.69
C LEU A 68 -8.86 -12.91 -31.38
N ILE A 69 -8.42 -12.38 -30.23
CA ILE A 69 -8.84 -12.86 -28.91
C ILE A 69 -10.33 -12.58 -28.69
N GLU A 70 -10.79 -11.36 -28.98
CA GLU A 70 -12.18 -10.98 -28.73
C GLU A 70 -13.18 -11.77 -29.59
N HIS A 71 -12.85 -12.00 -30.86
CA HIS A 71 -13.72 -12.69 -31.83
C HIS A 71 -13.62 -14.22 -31.76
N GLY A 72 -12.67 -14.77 -30.98
CA GLY A 72 -12.55 -16.21 -30.73
C GLY A 72 -12.30 -17.07 -31.98
N ARG A 73 -11.76 -16.49 -33.07
CA ARG A 73 -11.60 -17.19 -34.36
C ARG A 73 -10.44 -18.18 -34.38
N GLN A 74 -9.49 -18.06 -33.44
CA GLN A 74 -8.32 -18.93 -33.34
C GLN A 74 -7.85 -19.02 -31.89
N ALA A 75 -7.28 -20.17 -31.49
CA ALA A 75 -6.67 -20.33 -30.18
C ALA A 75 -5.35 -19.54 -30.12
N VAL A 76 -5.44 -18.27 -29.71
CA VAL A 76 -4.29 -17.37 -29.57
C VAL A 76 -3.95 -17.24 -28.09
N ALA A 77 -2.67 -17.40 -27.74
CA ALA A 77 -2.18 -17.20 -26.39
C ALA A 77 -1.52 -15.82 -26.27
N ILE A 78 -1.67 -15.18 -25.12
CA ILE A 78 -0.89 -13.99 -24.77
C ILE A 78 0.48 -14.47 -24.27
N ASP A 79 1.54 -13.89 -24.83
CA ASP A 79 2.91 -14.26 -24.50
C ASP A 79 3.40 -13.62 -23.20
N ALA A 80 4.46 -14.19 -22.63
CA ALA A 80 5.13 -13.64 -21.47
C ALA A 80 5.93 -12.38 -21.84
N CYS A 81 5.93 -11.40 -20.95
CA CYS A 81 6.84 -10.27 -21.07
C CYS A 81 8.30 -10.72 -20.79
N PRO A 82 9.30 -9.94 -21.24
CA PRO A 82 10.70 -10.16 -20.86
C PRO A 82 10.92 -10.23 -19.34
N ALA A 83 11.93 -10.99 -18.91
CA ALA A 83 12.23 -11.22 -17.49
C ALA A 83 12.49 -9.93 -16.69
N ASP A 84 13.04 -8.89 -17.33
CA ASP A 84 13.33 -7.60 -16.70
C ASP A 84 12.08 -6.76 -16.41
N MET A 85 10.91 -7.17 -16.92
CA MET A 85 9.60 -6.57 -16.60
C MET A 85 8.95 -7.12 -15.33
N VAL A 86 9.63 -7.95 -14.54
CA VAL A 86 9.08 -8.59 -13.32
C VAL A 86 8.40 -7.63 -12.33
N ASP A 87 8.88 -6.38 -12.23
CA ASP A 87 8.31 -5.30 -11.40
C ASP A 87 7.83 -4.11 -12.25
N HIS A 88 7.20 -4.42 -13.38
CA HIS A 88 6.62 -3.41 -14.24
C HIS A 88 5.44 -2.71 -13.55
N MET A 89 5.60 -1.40 -13.33
CA MET A 89 4.57 -0.50 -12.82
C MET A 89 4.43 0.65 -13.81
N PRO A 90 3.47 0.56 -14.76
CA PRO A 90 3.42 1.48 -15.89
C PRO A 90 3.29 2.95 -15.49
N CYS A 91 2.50 3.25 -14.45
CA CYS A 91 2.25 4.61 -13.99
C CYS A 91 3.37 5.19 -13.11
N GLU A 92 4.33 4.38 -12.70
CA GLU A 92 5.44 4.77 -11.82
C GLU A 92 6.78 4.49 -12.53
N ASP A 93 6.83 4.79 -13.83
CA ASP A 93 7.97 4.51 -14.70
C ASP A 93 9.08 5.55 -14.47
N PRO A 94 10.26 5.16 -13.94
CA PRO A 94 11.36 6.08 -13.70
C PRO A 94 11.85 6.83 -14.94
N ARG A 95 11.64 6.27 -16.15
CA ARG A 95 12.05 6.89 -17.42
C ARG A 95 11.19 8.08 -17.80
N ILE A 96 9.89 7.98 -17.52
CA ILE A 96 8.94 9.09 -17.71
C ILE A 96 9.17 10.09 -16.59
N ASN A 97 9.18 9.61 -15.35
CA ASN A 97 9.30 10.42 -14.15
C ASN A 97 10.58 11.26 -14.13
N SER A 98 11.72 10.75 -14.60
CA SER A 98 12.97 11.51 -14.62
C SER A 98 12.95 12.75 -15.53
N GLN A 99 11.99 12.85 -16.45
CA GLN A 99 11.84 13.95 -17.40
C GLN A 99 10.86 15.03 -16.92
N LEU A 100 10.17 14.79 -15.81
CA LEU A 100 9.11 15.67 -15.29
C LEU A 100 9.66 16.68 -14.28
N SER A 101 8.86 17.74 -14.03
CA SER A 101 9.24 18.77 -13.06
C SER A 101 9.42 18.19 -11.66
N ARG A 102 10.47 18.66 -10.97
CA ARG A 102 10.73 18.35 -9.57
C ARG A 102 9.88 19.19 -8.61
N ASP A 103 9.23 20.22 -9.12
CA ASP A 103 8.38 21.10 -8.33
C ASP A 103 7.24 20.31 -7.70
N MET A 104 7.03 20.52 -6.40
CA MET A 104 5.95 19.87 -5.65
C MET A 104 5.90 18.36 -5.88
N ASN A 105 7.05 17.70 -6.01
CA ASN A 105 7.16 16.26 -6.26
C ASN A 105 6.35 15.75 -7.48
N PHE A 106 6.03 16.59 -8.47
CA PHE A 106 5.23 16.21 -9.64
C PHE A 106 5.80 14.98 -10.36
N TYR A 107 7.12 14.89 -10.48
CA TYR A 107 7.83 13.74 -11.04
C TYR A 107 7.64 12.41 -10.30
N ARG A 108 7.11 12.42 -9.07
CA ARG A 108 6.84 11.21 -8.27
C ARG A 108 5.36 10.85 -8.24
N GLU A 109 4.49 11.65 -8.86
CA GLU A 109 3.09 11.28 -9.03
C GLU A 109 2.94 10.18 -10.07
N ARG A 110 1.75 9.56 -10.09
CA ARG A 110 1.36 8.64 -11.15
C ARG A 110 1.29 9.35 -12.51
N HIS A 111 1.97 8.79 -13.51
CA HIS A 111 1.93 9.19 -14.90
C HIS A 111 1.76 7.96 -15.79
N CYS A 112 0.52 7.64 -16.12
CA CYS A 112 0.18 6.41 -16.82
C CYS A 112 0.33 6.55 -18.36
N PRO A 113 0.94 5.56 -19.04
CA PRO A 113 0.89 5.47 -20.49
C PRO A 113 -0.54 5.18 -20.96
N ARG A 114 -0.82 5.50 -22.23
CA ARG A 114 -2.10 5.13 -22.83
C ARG A 114 -2.21 3.60 -23.01
N PRO A 115 -3.41 3.02 -23.04
CA PRO A 115 -3.57 1.57 -23.28
C PRO A 115 -2.85 1.08 -24.54
N GLU A 116 -2.79 1.87 -25.60
CA GLU A 116 -2.10 1.47 -26.84
C GLU A 116 -0.57 1.44 -26.72
N GLU A 117 -0.03 2.09 -25.69
CA GLU A 117 1.40 2.19 -25.40
C GLU A 117 1.86 1.13 -24.39
N THR A 118 0.93 0.46 -23.70
CA THR A 118 1.27 -0.62 -22.78
C THR A 118 1.60 -1.90 -23.56
N PRO A 119 2.57 -2.71 -23.10
CA PRO A 119 2.87 -3.98 -23.72
C PRO A 119 1.70 -4.96 -23.53
N LEU A 120 1.33 -5.69 -24.59
CA LEU A 120 0.31 -6.74 -24.52
C LEU A 120 0.97 -8.09 -24.22
N CYS A 121 1.39 -8.29 -22.98
CA CYS A 121 2.03 -9.53 -22.51
C CYS A 121 1.78 -9.77 -21.02
N LEU A 122 2.02 -10.99 -20.55
CA LEU A 122 1.85 -11.40 -19.15
C LEU A 122 3.15 -11.17 -18.36
N ILE A 123 3.09 -10.39 -17.28
CA ILE A 123 4.27 -10.11 -16.45
C ILE A 123 4.74 -11.39 -15.75
N PRO A 124 6.01 -11.81 -15.95
CA PRO A 124 6.52 -13.02 -15.33
C PRO A 124 6.67 -12.87 -13.81
N PRO A 125 6.51 -13.95 -13.02
CA PRO A 125 6.94 -13.97 -11.64
C PRO A 125 8.47 -13.92 -11.55
N PRO A 126 9.05 -13.48 -10.42
CA PRO A 126 10.50 -13.53 -10.21
C PRO A 126 11.01 -14.96 -10.24
N ASN A 127 12.30 -15.13 -10.54
CA ASN A 127 12.93 -16.44 -10.50
C ASN A 127 12.89 -16.98 -9.07
N GLY A 128 12.48 -18.24 -8.92
CA GLY A 128 12.31 -18.86 -7.60
C GLY A 128 11.03 -18.45 -6.85
N TYR A 129 10.10 -17.73 -7.48
CA TYR A 129 8.85 -17.29 -6.84
C TYR A 129 8.14 -18.44 -6.12
N LYS A 130 7.68 -18.14 -4.90
CA LYS A 130 6.90 -19.03 -4.05
C LYS A 130 5.57 -18.39 -3.70
N VAL A 131 4.57 -19.21 -3.43
CA VAL A 131 3.30 -18.72 -2.87
C VAL A 131 3.62 -18.02 -1.53
N PRO A 132 3.07 -16.82 -1.27
CA PRO A 132 3.37 -16.07 -0.06
C PRO A 132 3.00 -16.82 1.22
N VAL A 133 3.68 -16.46 2.31
CA VAL A 133 3.33 -16.94 3.66
C VAL A 133 1.92 -16.48 4.01
N GLN A 134 1.12 -17.39 4.57
CA GLN A 134 -0.29 -17.17 4.87
C GLN A 134 -0.49 -16.27 6.10
N TRP A 135 -1.71 -15.78 6.30
CA TRP A 135 -2.10 -15.13 7.57
C TRP A 135 -2.55 -16.18 8.58
N PRO A 136 -2.23 -16.00 9.88
CA PRO A 136 -1.65 -14.80 10.50
C PRO A 136 -0.12 -14.72 10.48
N GLU A 137 0.61 -15.72 10.00
CA GLU A 137 2.06 -15.86 10.14
C GLU A 137 2.85 -14.72 9.45
N SER A 138 2.36 -14.19 8.32
CA SER A 138 3.03 -13.06 7.65
C SER A 138 2.69 -11.69 8.25
N LEU A 139 1.72 -11.61 9.17
CA LEU A 139 1.20 -10.36 9.73
C LEU A 139 1.48 -10.18 11.23
N HIS A 140 1.32 -11.25 12.02
CA HIS A 140 1.50 -11.23 13.46
C HIS A 140 2.68 -12.10 13.88
N LYS A 141 3.30 -11.73 15.00
CA LYS A 141 4.12 -12.66 15.77
C LYS A 141 3.20 -13.76 16.33
N VAL A 142 3.03 -14.87 15.62
CA VAL A 142 2.15 -15.96 16.06
C VAL A 142 2.85 -16.81 17.10
N VAL A 143 2.55 -16.59 18.38
CA VAL A 143 2.84 -17.57 19.41
C VAL A 143 1.77 -18.65 19.29
N THR A 144 2.10 -19.81 18.72
CA THR A 144 1.15 -20.93 18.71
C THR A 144 0.96 -21.46 20.13
N ASP A 145 -0.25 -21.91 20.50
CA ASP A 145 -0.53 -22.51 21.81
C ASP A 145 0.42 -23.68 22.14
N LEU A 146 0.91 -24.38 21.11
CA LEU A 146 1.93 -25.41 21.24
C LEU A 146 3.28 -24.83 21.68
N MET A 147 3.68 -23.67 21.17
CA MET A 147 4.89 -22.97 21.60
C MET A 147 4.74 -22.34 23.00
N VAL A 148 3.54 -21.87 23.38
CA VAL A 148 3.24 -21.51 24.78
C VAL A 148 3.43 -22.73 25.68
N GLY A 149 2.87 -23.88 25.30
CA GLY A 149 2.99 -25.12 26.05
C GLY A 149 4.43 -25.60 26.17
N ILE A 150 5.19 -25.54 25.08
CA ILE A 150 6.63 -25.87 25.05
C ILE A 150 7.43 -24.86 25.88
N TYR A 151 7.12 -23.57 25.83
CA TYR A 151 7.76 -22.54 26.66
C TYR A 151 7.48 -22.78 28.13
N ILE A 152 6.22 -22.99 28.53
CA ILE A 152 5.85 -23.34 29.91
C ILE A 152 6.59 -24.60 30.35
N TYR A 153 6.64 -25.63 29.51
CA TYR A 153 7.34 -26.88 29.82
C TYR A 153 8.86 -26.67 30.00
N ILE A 154 9.52 -25.97 29.07
CA ILE A 154 10.95 -25.66 29.12
C ILE A 154 11.25 -24.76 30.32
N TYR A 155 10.43 -23.75 30.57
CA TYR A 155 10.57 -22.83 31.69
C TYR A 155 10.46 -23.55 33.04
N ILE A 156 9.43 -24.40 33.19
CA ILE A 156 9.25 -25.25 34.38
C ILE A 156 10.42 -26.21 34.53
N TYR A 157 10.84 -26.90 33.46
CA TYR A 157 11.95 -27.85 33.50
C TYR A 157 13.26 -27.17 33.91
N MET A 158 13.61 -26.04 33.28
CA MET A 158 14.84 -25.29 33.58
C MET A 158 14.82 -24.70 34.99
N CYS A 159 13.67 -24.19 35.46
CA CYS A 159 13.52 -23.74 36.85
C CYS A 159 13.65 -24.89 37.86
N SER A 160 13.08 -26.06 37.53
CA SER A 160 13.13 -27.25 38.38
C SER A 160 14.54 -27.82 38.49
N VAL A 161 15.29 -27.87 37.38
CA VAL A 161 16.70 -28.28 37.38
C VAL A 161 17.55 -27.30 38.18
N ALA A 162 17.34 -25.98 38.02
CA ALA A 162 18.03 -24.97 38.82
C ALA A 162 17.74 -25.12 40.33
N ALA A 163 16.48 -25.42 40.70
CA ALA A 163 16.09 -25.67 42.09
C ALA A 163 16.73 -26.94 42.66
N ILE A 164 16.81 -28.02 41.88
CA ILE A 164 17.47 -29.27 42.29
C ILE A 164 18.98 -29.04 42.51
N VAL A 165 19.63 -28.31 41.60
CA VAL A 165 21.06 -27.96 41.74
C VAL A 165 21.30 -27.11 42.99
N LEU A 166 20.43 -26.13 43.26
CA LEU A 166 20.48 -25.32 44.49
C LEU A 166 20.32 -26.17 45.76
N ILE A 167 19.36 -27.10 45.76
CA ILE A 167 19.14 -28.03 46.89
C ILE A 167 20.35 -28.95 47.06
N SER A 168 20.92 -29.49 45.99
CA SER A 168 22.12 -30.33 46.06
C SER A 168 23.34 -29.55 46.55
N VAL A 169 23.51 -28.29 46.13
CA VAL A 169 24.58 -27.40 46.62
C VAL A 169 24.38 -27.07 48.10
N CYS A 170 23.15 -26.81 48.56
CA CYS A 170 22.85 -26.60 49.98
C CYS A 170 23.05 -27.87 50.84
N ILE A 171 22.76 -29.06 50.31
CA ILE A 171 22.98 -30.33 51.00
C ILE A 171 24.49 -30.63 51.13
N PHE A 172 25.29 -30.31 50.10
CA PHE A 172 26.74 -30.47 50.15
C PHE A 172 27.47 -29.35 50.91
N ALA A 173 26.88 -28.16 51.01
CA ALA A 173 27.39 -27.02 51.78
C ALA A 173 26.93 -27.06 53.25
N SER A 174 27.07 -28.21 53.90
CA SER A 174 27.11 -28.29 55.36
C SER A 174 28.48 -27.84 55.88
N SER A 175 28.82 -26.57 55.64
CA SER A 175 29.74 -25.72 56.43
C SER A 175 30.10 -24.46 55.64
N ASN A 176 29.52 -23.33 56.06
CA ASN A 176 29.84 -21.95 55.66
C ASN A 176 29.77 -21.60 54.17
N ALA A 177 28.57 -21.28 53.67
CA ALA A 177 28.41 -20.49 52.45
C ALA A 177 27.60 -19.21 52.72
N THR A 178 28.15 -18.07 52.29
CA THR A 178 27.65 -16.69 52.42
C THR A 178 26.54 -16.36 51.40
N PRO A 179 25.85 -15.21 51.50
CA PRO A 179 24.62 -14.91 50.75
C PRO A 179 24.73 -14.70 49.22
N GLU A 180 25.86 -15.04 48.57
CA GLU A 180 26.10 -14.76 47.15
C GLU A 180 25.54 -15.83 46.19
N ILE A 181 25.00 -16.94 46.68
CA ILE A 181 24.52 -18.06 45.83
C ILE A 181 23.19 -17.74 45.12
N TRP A 182 22.45 -16.71 45.54
CA TRP A 182 21.19 -16.30 44.90
C TRP A 182 21.37 -15.59 43.55
N HIS A 183 22.58 -15.19 43.17
CA HIS A 183 22.83 -14.51 41.90
C HIS A 183 23.08 -15.44 40.69
N TYR A 184 23.21 -16.75 40.90
CA TYR A 184 23.57 -17.71 39.84
C TYR A 184 22.39 -18.43 39.17
N SER A 185 21.15 -18.25 39.62
CA SER A 185 19.95 -18.89 39.04
C SER A 185 19.20 -18.05 38.00
N MET A 186 19.49 -16.75 37.89
CA MET A 186 18.89 -15.84 36.90
C MET A 186 19.31 -16.00 35.42
N PRO A 187 20.47 -16.59 35.04
CA PRO A 187 20.85 -16.70 33.63
C PRO A 187 20.00 -17.68 32.82
N TYR A 188 19.50 -18.75 33.44
CA TYR A 188 18.79 -19.84 32.74
C TYR A 188 17.34 -19.47 32.39
N CYS A 189 16.64 -18.69 33.24
CA CYS A 189 15.34 -18.11 32.89
C CYS A 189 15.47 -17.04 31.77
N LYS A 190 16.51 -16.21 31.83
CA LYS A 190 16.79 -15.21 30.77
C LYS A 190 17.13 -15.85 29.42
N LEU A 191 17.65 -17.08 29.40
CA LEU A 191 17.88 -17.83 28.17
C LEU A 191 16.55 -18.35 27.58
N ALA A 192 15.62 -18.82 28.41
CA ALA A 192 14.26 -19.19 27.98
C ALA A 192 13.49 -17.98 27.43
N ASP A 193 13.63 -16.81 28.06
CA ASP A 193 13.05 -15.55 27.55
C ASP A 193 13.71 -15.10 26.23
N ARG A 194 15.02 -15.30 26.03
CA ARG A 194 15.67 -15.07 24.72
C ARG A 194 15.28 -16.09 23.65
N ILE A 195 15.03 -17.34 24.03
CA ILE A 195 14.52 -18.39 23.11
C ILE A 195 13.07 -18.10 22.72
N TRP A 196 12.28 -17.51 23.62
CA TRP A 196 10.94 -17.00 23.36
C TRP A 196 10.94 -15.81 22.39
N GLU A 197 11.86 -14.86 22.56
CA GLU A 197 12.06 -13.76 21.60
C GLU A 197 12.49 -14.24 20.20
N LEU A 198 13.09 -15.42 20.09
CA LEU A 198 13.52 -16.03 18.81
C LEU A 198 12.39 -16.80 18.09
N ALA A 199 11.25 -17.04 18.71
CA ALA A 199 10.22 -17.95 18.19
C ALA A 199 9.15 -17.28 17.31
N LEU A 200 9.30 -16.01 16.93
CA LEU A 200 8.22 -15.22 16.35
C LEU A 200 8.69 -14.30 15.22
N ILE A 201 8.44 -14.73 13.99
CA ILE A 201 9.05 -14.10 12.81
C ILE A 201 7.95 -13.78 11.78
N LEU A 202 7.85 -12.49 11.41
CA LEU A 202 7.05 -12.03 10.28
C LEU A 202 7.79 -12.37 8.99
N GLU A 203 7.40 -13.44 8.31
CA GLU A 203 8.17 -13.99 7.19
C GLU A 203 7.62 -13.57 5.82
N ILE A 204 8.51 -13.15 4.93
CA ILE A 204 8.27 -13.21 3.49
C ILE A 204 9.41 -13.94 2.77
N TRP A 205 9.13 -14.58 1.65
CA TRP A 205 10.16 -15.23 0.84
C TRP A 205 11.11 -14.21 0.23
N HIS A 206 12.41 -14.44 0.41
CA HIS A 206 13.46 -13.65 -0.22
C HIS A 206 13.31 -13.61 -1.76
N ASP A 207 13.02 -14.76 -2.37
CA ASP A 207 12.95 -14.91 -3.84
C ASP A 207 11.73 -14.22 -4.47
N ASN A 208 10.75 -13.81 -3.65
CA ASN A 208 9.61 -13.03 -4.12
C ASN A 208 9.96 -11.54 -4.32
N MET A 209 11.15 -11.11 -3.85
CA MET A 209 11.64 -9.73 -3.91
C MET A 209 12.81 -9.60 -4.90
N PRO A 210 12.55 -9.26 -6.18
CA PRO A 210 13.60 -9.14 -7.18
C PRO A 210 14.57 -7.98 -6.90
N TYR A 211 14.16 -6.98 -6.12
CA TYR A 211 15.00 -5.89 -5.62
C TYR A 211 15.04 -5.88 -4.10
N ASN A 212 16.13 -6.37 -3.52
CA ASN A 212 16.27 -6.58 -2.08
C ASN A 212 17.37 -5.73 -1.41
N LYS A 213 18.09 -4.88 -2.17
CA LYS A 213 19.23 -4.08 -1.67
C LYS A 213 18.89 -3.19 -0.47
N ILE A 214 17.61 -2.89 -0.23
CA ILE A 214 17.17 -2.16 0.96
C ILE A 214 17.41 -2.93 2.25
N ALA A 215 17.34 -4.26 2.22
CA ALA A 215 17.61 -5.11 3.39
C ALA A 215 19.05 -4.89 3.90
N ASP A 216 20.02 -4.82 2.99
CA ASP A 216 21.42 -4.56 3.34
C ASP A 216 21.63 -3.11 3.82
N ARG A 217 20.99 -2.14 3.15
CA ARG A 217 21.18 -0.70 3.42
C ARG A 217 20.48 -0.21 4.68
N LYS A 218 19.35 -0.81 5.04
CA LYS A 218 18.46 -0.34 6.12
C LYS A 218 18.24 -1.39 7.22
N GLY A 219 18.81 -2.58 7.11
CA GLY A 219 18.67 -3.63 8.11
C GLY A 219 19.15 -3.23 9.52
N HIS A 220 20.18 -2.37 9.61
CA HIS A 220 20.67 -1.84 10.88
C HIS A 220 19.65 -0.99 11.65
N GLN A 221 18.56 -0.55 11.00
CA GLN A 221 17.51 0.27 11.61
C GLN A 221 16.38 -0.56 12.22
N GLY A 222 16.52 -1.90 12.26
CA GLY A 222 15.50 -2.80 12.78
C GLY A 222 14.25 -2.91 11.89
N TRP A 223 14.30 -2.43 10.64
CA TRP A 223 13.16 -2.49 9.72
C TRP A 223 12.94 -3.91 9.21
N MET A 224 14.04 -4.57 8.83
CA MET A 224 14.02 -5.94 8.34
C MET A 224 15.37 -6.62 8.53
N LYS A 225 15.36 -7.94 8.65
CA LYS A 225 16.56 -8.79 8.72
C LYS A 225 16.39 -9.97 7.78
N ARG A 226 17.46 -10.39 7.10
CA ARG A 226 17.45 -11.64 6.35
C ARG A 226 17.77 -12.81 7.27
N GLU A 227 16.95 -13.85 7.23
CA GLU A 227 17.15 -15.08 8.01
C GLU A 227 16.79 -16.30 7.16
N GLY A 228 17.82 -17.08 6.78
CA GLY A 228 17.65 -18.18 5.84
C GLY A 228 16.99 -17.75 4.52
N PRO A 229 15.87 -18.38 4.10
CA PRO A 229 15.15 -18.03 2.88
C PRO A 229 14.14 -16.88 3.07
N TYR A 230 14.07 -16.27 4.26
CA TYR A 230 13.06 -15.27 4.60
C TYR A 230 13.65 -13.89 4.88
N PHE A 231 12.83 -12.86 4.67
CA PHE A 231 12.97 -11.58 5.36
C PHE A 231 12.05 -11.56 6.57
N ILE A 232 12.58 -11.03 7.67
CA ILE A 232 11.92 -10.83 8.96
C ILE A 232 11.69 -9.35 9.18
N PHE A 233 10.56 -8.98 9.78
CA PHE A 233 10.26 -7.60 10.18
C PHE A 233 10.13 -7.51 11.70
N PRO A 234 11.16 -7.06 12.44
CA PRO A 234 11.07 -6.98 13.90
C PRO A 234 10.15 -5.86 14.41
N GLY A 235 9.62 -5.02 13.50
CA GLY A 235 8.72 -3.92 13.83
C GLY A 235 9.44 -2.61 14.14
N GLY A 236 10.76 -2.57 14.05
CA GLY A 236 11.56 -1.36 14.23
C GLY A 236 11.38 -0.35 13.10
N GLY A 237 11.73 0.90 13.39
CA GLY A 237 11.58 2.03 12.48
C GLY A 237 12.57 3.14 12.83
N THR A 238 12.84 4.06 11.89
CA THR A 238 13.56 5.30 12.25
C THR A 238 12.77 6.09 13.29
N MET A 239 11.43 5.99 13.23
CA MET A 239 10.52 6.73 14.10
C MET A 239 10.14 6.03 15.40
N PHE A 240 10.34 4.72 15.46
CA PHE A 240 10.04 3.87 16.61
C PHE A 240 11.18 2.86 16.76
N PRO A 241 12.33 3.30 17.30
CA PRO A 241 13.53 2.45 17.41
C PRO A 241 13.30 1.25 18.33
N ASP A 242 12.42 1.40 19.32
CA ASP A 242 12.05 0.33 20.27
C ASP A 242 10.95 -0.60 19.74
N GLY A 243 10.39 -0.31 18.56
CA GLY A 243 9.33 -1.09 17.91
C GLY A 243 8.00 -0.36 17.78
N ALA A 244 7.24 -0.70 16.73
CA ALA A 244 5.93 -0.10 16.44
C ALA A 244 4.89 -0.37 17.54
N GLU A 245 4.98 -1.51 18.23
CA GLU A 245 4.07 -1.90 19.31
C GLU A 245 4.15 -0.94 20.51
N GLN A 246 5.36 -0.71 21.03
CA GLN A 246 5.61 0.23 22.13
C GLN A 246 5.20 1.65 21.76
N TYR A 247 5.42 2.03 20.49
CA TYR A 247 4.99 3.33 19.98
C TYR A 247 3.46 3.45 19.97
N ILE A 248 2.73 2.44 19.53
CA ILE A 248 1.26 2.42 19.55
C ILE A 248 0.73 2.46 21.00
N GLU A 249 1.34 1.72 21.93
CA GLU A 249 1.01 1.80 23.37
C GLU A 249 1.18 3.20 23.94
N LYS A 250 2.23 3.92 23.53
CA LYS A 250 2.42 5.32 23.89
C LYS A 250 1.28 6.20 23.36
N LEU A 251 0.86 6.00 22.10
CA LEU A 251 -0.23 6.78 21.50
C LEU A 251 -1.57 6.53 22.21
N LYS A 252 -1.85 5.29 22.65
CA LYS A 252 -3.08 4.92 23.38
C LYS A 252 -3.29 5.72 24.67
N GLN A 253 -2.24 6.28 25.25
CA GLN A 253 -2.33 7.13 26.43
C GLN A 253 -3.01 8.48 26.14
N TYR A 254 -2.99 8.91 24.88
CA TYR A 254 -3.46 10.23 24.46
C TYR A 254 -4.68 10.18 23.54
N ILE A 255 -4.85 9.10 22.77
CA ILE A 255 -5.92 8.97 21.77
C ILE A 255 -6.63 7.62 21.84
N PRO A 256 -7.94 7.56 21.55
CA PRO A 256 -8.75 6.36 21.71
C PRO A 256 -8.59 5.38 20.53
N ILE A 257 -7.38 4.85 20.35
CA ILE A 257 -7.07 3.82 19.33
C ILE A 257 -7.90 2.55 19.58
N ALA A 258 -8.04 2.15 20.85
CA ALA A 258 -8.87 1.02 21.24
C ALA A 258 -10.34 1.42 21.44
N GLY A 259 -11.25 0.45 21.30
CA GLY A 259 -12.68 0.63 21.60
C GLY A 259 -13.55 1.15 20.45
N GLY A 260 -13.04 1.11 19.21
CA GLY A 260 -13.83 1.29 17.99
C GLY A 260 -14.27 2.72 17.69
N THR A 261 -13.82 3.71 18.47
CA THR A 261 -14.08 5.14 18.18
C THR A 261 -13.31 5.59 16.95
N LEU A 262 -12.04 5.19 16.86
CA LEU A 262 -11.22 5.31 15.66
C LEU A 262 -11.25 3.98 14.92
N ARG A 263 -11.32 4.03 13.58
CA ARG A 263 -11.31 2.86 12.72
C ARG A 263 -10.35 3.01 11.55
N THR A 264 -10.49 4.06 10.73
CA THR A 264 -9.66 4.24 9.54
C THR A 264 -8.46 5.13 9.82
N ALA A 265 -7.26 4.72 9.39
CA ALA A 265 -6.05 5.52 9.50
C ALA A 265 -5.36 5.69 8.14
N LEU A 266 -4.72 6.83 7.92
CA LEU A 266 -3.82 7.05 6.79
C LEU A 266 -2.39 7.13 7.31
N ASP A 267 -1.53 6.22 6.85
CA ASP A 267 -0.13 6.16 7.26
C ASP A 267 0.78 6.55 6.09
N MET A 268 1.33 7.75 6.16
CA MET A 268 2.02 8.38 5.03
C MET A 268 3.53 8.22 5.21
N GLY A 269 4.27 7.93 4.13
CA GLY A 269 5.71 7.70 4.25
C GLY A 269 6.04 6.46 5.07
N CYS A 270 5.17 5.45 4.99
CA CYS A 270 5.11 4.26 5.86
C CYS A 270 6.33 3.33 5.83
N GLY A 271 7.28 3.52 4.89
CA GLY A 271 8.36 2.57 4.66
C GLY A 271 7.83 1.17 4.33
N VAL A 272 8.10 0.21 5.21
CA VAL A 272 7.60 -1.18 5.11
C VAL A 272 6.27 -1.42 5.82
N ALA A 273 5.57 -0.33 6.16
CA ALA A 273 4.26 -0.31 6.82
C ALA A 273 4.22 -1.04 8.16
N SER A 274 5.26 -0.89 8.99
CA SER A 274 5.27 -1.46 10.34
C SER A 274 4.15 -0.86 11.20
N PHE A 275 4.01 0.46 11.25
CA PHE A 275 2.92 1.11 11.97
C PHE A 275 1.55 0.62 11.50
N GLY A 276 1.29 0.67 10.19
CA GLY A 276 0.04 0.17 9.60
C GLY A 276 -0.24 -1.31 9.91
N GLY A 277 0.77 -2.19 9.84
CA GLY A 277 0.61 -3.61 10.13
C GLY A 277 0.28 -3.91 11.59
N TYR A 278 0.94 -3.22 12.54
CA TYR A 278 0.69 -3.43 13.97
C TYR A 278 -0.64 -2.80 14.44
N MET A 279 -1.10 -1.73 13.80
CA MET A 279 -2.41 -1.14 14.12
C MET A 279 -3.60 -2.04 13.77
N LEU A 280 -3.41 -3.08 12.93
CA LEU A 280 -4.48 -4.04 12.62
C LEU A 280 -4.90 -4.86 13.85
N SER A 281 -3.98 -5.18 14.77
CA SER A 281 -4.33 -5.89 16.01
C SER A 281 -5.18 -5.05 16.97
N GLU A 282 -5.18 -3.73 16.79
CA GLU A 282 -6.00 -2.79 17.56
C GLU A 282 -7.41 -2.63 17.00
N GLY A 283 -7.78 -3.41 15.98
CA GLY A 283 -9.05 -3.27 15.30
C GLY A 283 -9.15 -1.98 14.47
N MET A 284 -8.03 -1.31 14.20
CA MET A 284 -7.96 -0.25 13.19
C MET A 284 -7.70 -0.83 11.80
N LEU A 285 -8.05 -0.08 10.77
CA LEU A 285 -7.79 -0.40 9.37
C LEU A 285 -7.00 0.74 8.72
N PRO A 286 -5.67 0.73 8.88
CA PRO A 286 -4.80 1.72 8.24
C PRO A 286 -4.65 1.42 6.76
N LEU A 287 -4.52 2.48 5.96
CA LEU A 287 -4.00 2.41 4.61
C LEU A 287 -2.65 3.11 4.59
N SER A 288 -1.59 2.34 4.39
CA SER A 288 -0.23 2.86 4.29
C SER A 288 0.08 3.25 2.84
N PHE A 289 0.80 4.34 2.61
CA PHE A 289 1.30 4.64 1.27
C PHE A 289 2.67 5.34 1.26
N ALA A 290 3.41 5.09 0.18
CA ALA A 290 4.65 5.78 -0.15
C ALA A 290 4.85 5.81 -1.68
N PRO A 291 5.64 6.76 -2.20
CA PRO A 291 6.02 6.75 -3.60
C PRO A 291 6.88 5.53 -3.93
N ARG A 292 6.98 5.20 -5.21
CA ARG A 292 8.02 4.29 -5.68
C ARG A 292 9.39 4.90 -5.38
N ASP A 293 10.16 4.26 -4.52
CA ASP A 293 11.48 4.74 -4.11
C ASP A 293 12.60 4.21 -5.02
N SER A 294 13.81 4.74 -4.84
CA SER A 294 15.00 4.30 -5.59
C SER A 294 15.41 2.85 -5.29
N HIS A 295 14.92 2.28 -4.19
CA HIS A 295 15.17 0.88 -3.82
C HIS A 295 14.09 -0.06 -4.37
N LYS A 296 13.07 0.48 -5.05
CA LYS A 296 12.01 -0.21 -5.79
C LYS A 296 11.10 -1.13 -4.95
N ALA A 297 11.26 -1.25 -3.63
CA ALA A 297 10.67 -2.39 -2.91
C ALA A 297 9.96 -2.08 -1.58
N GLN A 298 10.06 -0.88 -1.00
CA GLN A 298 9.51 -0.59 0.35
C GLN A 298 8.04 -1.04 0.54
N ILE A 299 7.17 -0.56 -0.35
CA ILE A 299 5.75 -0.91 -0.36
C ILE A 299 5.52 -2.36 -0.79
N GLN A 300 6.38 -2.90 -1.66
CA GLN A 300 6.29 -4.29 -2.10
C GLN A 300 6.46 -5.27 -0.92
N PHE A 301 7.37 -4.97 0.02
CA PHE A 301 7.51 -5.74 1.27
C PHE A 301 6.22 -5.77 2.08
N ALA A 302 5.56 -4.61 2.24
CA ALA A 302 4.30 -4.51 2.96
C ALA A 302 3.18 -5.32 2.28
N LEU A 303 3.06 -5.20 0.95
CA LEU A 303 2.08 -5.95 0.15
C LEU A 303 2.33 -7.47 0.18
N GLU A 304 3.58 -7.90 0.28
CA GLU A 304 3.94 -9.32 0.40
C GLU A 304 3.57 -9.93 1.75
N ARG A 305 3.70 -9.13 2.82
CA ARG A 305 3.19 -9.47 4.16
C ARG A 305 1.66 -9.47 4.23
N GLY A 306 1.00 -8.91 3.23
CA GLY A 306 -0.45 -8.74 3.18
C GLY A 306 -0.94 -7.46 3.87
N VAL A 307 -0.08 -6.50 4.22
CA VAL A 307 -0.50 -5.25 4.90
C VAL A 307 -1.20 -4.30 3.92
N PRO A 308 -2.32 -3.64 4.30
CA PRO A 308 -3.02 -2.70 3.41
C PRO A 308 -2.14 -1.52 3.01
N THR A 309 -1.76 -1.50 1.73
CA THR A 309 -0.79 -0.53 1.22
C THR A 309 -1.13 -0.09 -0.20
N PHE A 310 -0.77 1.15 -0.54
CA PHE A 310 -0.97 1.73 -1.87
C PHE A 310 0.29 2.49 -2.32
N VAL A 311 0.56 2.56 -3.63
CA VAL A 311 1.64 3.40 -4.15
C VAL A 311 1.07 4.74 -4.57
N ALA A 312 1.51 5.80 -3.90
CA ALA A 312 1.09 7.16 -4.20
C ALA A 312 2.14 8.17 -3.74
N MET A 313 2.07 9.37 -4.30
CA MET A 313 2.84 10.50 -3.84
C MET A 313 1.94 11.70 -3.62
N LEU A 314 2.21 12.45 -2.56
CA LEU A 314 1.71 13.81 -2.42
C LEU A 314 2.53 14.78 -3.26
N GLY A 315 1.85 15.47 -4.17
CA GLY A 315 2.50 16.47 -5.00
C GLY A 315 1.63 17.65 -5.35
N THR A 316 1.20 17.71 -6.59
CA THR A 316 0.34 18.71 -7.22
C THR A 316 -1.14 18.31 -7.27
N ARG A 317 -1.48 17.03 -7.05
CA ARG A 317 -2.85 16.49 -7.12
C ARG A 317 -3.34 15.96 -5.77
N ARG A 318 -4.65 16.00 -5.56
CA ARG A 318 -5.34 15.33 -4.44
C ARG A 318 -5.02 13.84 -4.49
N LEU A 319 -4.82 13.23 -3.32
CA LEU A 319 -4.78 11.77 -3.21
C LEU A 319 -6.15 11.20 -3.60
N PRO A 320 -6.21 9.98 -4.18
CA PRO A 320 -7.44 9.38 -4.74
C PRO A 320 -8.41 8.88 -3.67
N PHE A 321 -8.46 9.54 -2.52
CA PHE A 321 -9.39 9.32 -1.42
C PHE A 321 -10.42 10.45 -1.39
N SER A 322 -11.62 10.15 -0.91
CA SER A 322 -12.65 11.15 -0.64
C SER A 322 -12.26 12.08 0.51
N GLY A 323 -12.92 13.23 0.63
CA GLY A 323 -12.76 14.12 1.77
C GLY A 323 -13.31 13.47 3.05
N PHE A 324 -12.72 13.81 4.19
CA PHE A 324 -13.17 13.35 5.51
C PHE A 324 -13.29 11.82 5.59
N SER A 325 -12.24 11.13 5.15
CA SER A 325 -12.20 9.67 5.01
C SER A 325 -11.61 8.98 6.23
N PHE A 326 -10.61 9.61 6.86
CA PHE A 326 -9.78 8.98 7.90
C PHE A 326 -10.08 9.55 9.29
N ASP A 327 -10.13 8.68 10.29
CA ASP A 327 -10.28 9.04 11.69
C ASP A 327 -8.92 9.48 12.30
N LEU A 328 -7.82 8.96 11.75
CA LEU A 328 -6.44 9.22 12.16
C LEU A 328 -5.54 9.43 10.92
N VAL A 329 -4.64 10.42 10.95
CA VAL A 329 -3.56 10.56 9.97
C VAL A 329 -2.23 10.53 10.69
N HIS A 330 -1.33 9.64 10.27
CA HIS A 330 0.01 9.47 10.81
C HIS A 330 1.07 9.90 9.78
N TYR A 331 1.92 10.85 10.20
CA TYR A 331 3.00 11.51 9.47
C TYR A 331 2.54 12.35 8.26
N ALA A 332 2.90 13.64 8.18
CA ALA A 332 2.66 14.41 6.95
C ALA A 332 3.48 15.70 6.81
N THR A 333 3.82 16.02 5.55
CA THR A 333 4.50 17.25 5.12
C THR A 333 3.63 18.14 4.21
N TYR A 334 2.30 17.89 4.15
CA TYR A 334 1.33 18.66 3.35
C TYR A 334 0.01 18.84 4.09
N PHE A 335 -0.03 19.82 4.99
CA PHE A 335 -1.12 19.99 5.97
C PHE A 335 -2.51 20.22 5.36
N LEU A 336 -2.62 20.87 4.19
CA LEU A 336 -3.91 21.13 3.53
C LEU A 336 -4.59 19.85 3.01
N GLU A 337 -3.83 18.94 2.42
CA GLU A 337 -4.39 17.68 1.94
C GLU A 337 -4.73 16.74 3.11
N VAL A 338 -3.92 16.77 4.17
CA VAL A 338 -4.23 16.10 5.43
C VAL A 338 -5.53 16.64 6.02
N ASP A 339 -5.70 17.97 6.05
CA ASP A 339 -6.93 18.59 6.54
C ASP A 339 -8.14 18.15 5.71
N ARG A 340 -8.04 18.13 4.37
CA ARG A 340 -9.13 17.60 3.52
C ARG A 340 -9.51 16.16 3.86
N LEU A 341 -8.52 15.31 4.14
CA LEU A 341 -8.70 13.87 4.32
C LEU A 341 -9.12 13.47 5.74
N LEU A 342 -8.68 14.23 6.75
CA LEU A 342 -8.97 13.97 8.15
C LEU A 342 -10.39 14.43 8.51
N ARG A 343 -11.17 13.52 9.13
CA ARG A 343 -12.51 13.82 9.62
C ARG A 343 -12.47 14.89 10.72
N PRO A 344 -13.47 15.78 10.79
CA PRO A 344 -13.67 16.61 11.97
C PRO A 344 -13.72 15.75 13.24
N GLY A 345 -13.06 16.18 14.32
CA GLY A 345 -12.89 15.40 15.55
C GLY A 345 -11.84 14.29 15.49
N GLY A 346 -11.24 14.02 14.32
CA GLY A 346 -10.16 13.06 14.13
C GLY A 346 -8.80 13.58 14.60
N TYR A 347 -7.78 12.72 14.54
CA TYR A 347 -6.45 13.00 15.09
C TYR A 347 -5.36 13.06 14.02
N LEU A 348 -4.46 14.02 14.16
CA LEU A 348 -3.22 14.11 13.39
C LEU A 348 -2.04 13.80 14.31
N VAL A 349 -1.27 12.78 13.98
CA VAL A 349 -0.06 12.38 14.70
C VAL A 349 1.14 12.63 13.79
N ILE A 350 2.07 13.47 14.23
CA ILE A 350 3.34 13.69 13.54
C ILE A 350 4.45 13.25 14.48
N SER A 351 5.24 12.29 14.01
CA SER A 351 6.45 11.86 14.68
C SER A 351 7.67 12.16 13.83
N GLY A 352 8.71 12.68 14.48
CA GLY A 352 9.99 13.01 13.86
C GLY A 352 10.14 14.47 13.51
N PRO A 353 11.18 14.79 12.73
CA PRO A 353 11.43 16.16 12.31
C PRO A 353 10.18 16.77 11.65
N PRO A 354 9.78 18.01 12.02
CA PRO A 354 10.53 18.94 12.87
C PRO A 354 10.21 18.87 14.38
N VAL A 355 9.35 17.97 14.85
CA VAL A 355 8.88 17.92 16.25
C VAL A 355 10.04 17.78 17.24
N GLN A 356 10.27 18.85 18.01
CA GLN A 356 11.37 18.98 18.98
C GLN A 356 12.75 18.56 18.42
N TRP A 357 12.97 18.76 17.11
CA TRP A 357 14.20 18.32 16.47
C TRP A 357 15.26 19.41 16.47
N ALA A 358 16.48 19.07 16.90
CA ALA A 358 17.57 20.04 16.96
C ALA A 358 17.83 20.68 15.59
N LYS A 359 17.97 22.02 15.58
CA LYS A 359 18.18 22.85 14.38
C LYS A 359 17.00 22.90 13.41
N GLN A 360 15.80 22.53 13.85
CA GLN A 360 14.56 22.70 13.08
C GLN A 360 13.49 23.48 13.86
N ASP A 361 13.92 24.36 14.76
CA ASP A 361 13.03 25.17 15.60
C ASP A 361 12.08 26.04 14.77
N LYS A 362 12.56 26.51 13.61
CA LYS A 362 11.77 27.31 12.67
C LYS A 362 10.67 26.47 12.03
N GLU A 363 11.01 25.32 11.46
CA GLU A 363 10.05 24.42 10.83
C GLU A 363 9.03 23.89 11.84
N TRP A 364 9.47 23.67 13.09
CA TRP A 364 8.58 23.32 14.19
C TRP A 364 7.59 24.44 14.50
N ALA A 365 8.07 25.68 14.64
CA ALA A 365 7.21 26.84 14.87
C ALA A 365 6.22 27.07 13.71
N GLU A 366 6.66 26.91 12.46
CA GLU A 366 5.80 26.99 11.28
C GLU A 366 4.71 25.92 11.29
N LEU A 367 5.05 24.67 11.65
CA LEU A 367 4.09 23.58 11.76
C LEU A 367 3.03 23.87 12.83
N GLN A 368 3.44 24.36 14.01
CA GLN A 368 2.51 24.76 15.07
C GLN A 368 1.60 25.92 14.62
N GLU A 369 2.15 26.90 13.90
CA GLU A 369 1.39 28.06 13.43
C GLU A 369 0.37 27.69 12.35
N VAL A 370 0.70 26.74 11.46
CA VAL A 370 -0.27 26.19 10.49
C VAL A 370 -1.39 25.44 11.21
N ALA A 371 -1.06 24.56 12.15
CA ALA A 371 -2.06 23.83 12.93
C ALA A 371 -3.00 24.79 13.69
N ARG A 372 -2.44 25.82 14.33
CA ARG A 372 -3.20 26.88 15.02
C ARG A 372 -4.09 27.68 14.07
N SER A 373 -3.60 27.98 12.87
CA SER A 373 -4.36 28.69 11.82
C SER A 373 -5.57 27.89 11.31
N LEU A 374 -5.56 26.57 11.48
CA LEU A 374 -6.65 25.64 11.17
C LEU A 374 -7.43 25.22 12.43
N CYS A 375 -7.18 25.89 13.56
CA CYS A 375 -7.78 25.64 14.87
C CYS A 375 -7.64 24.20 15.38
N TYR A 376 -6.58 23.50 14.99
CA TYR A 376 -6.26 22.19 15.56
C TYR A 376 -5.91 22.36 17.04
N GLU A 377 -6.53 21.55 17.88
CA GLU A 377 -6.25 21.47 19.31
C GLU A 377 -4.99 20.63 19.53
N LEU A 378 -3.94 21.21 20.12
CA LEU A 378 -2.75 20.44 20.49
C LEU A 378 -3.05 19.60 21.74
N ILE A 379 -3.00 18.27 21.60
CA ILE A 379 -3.25 17.32 22.68
C ILE A 379 -1.98 17.09 23.50
N VAL A 380 -0.87 16.80 22.82
CA VAL A 380 0.41 16.54 23.48
C VAL A 380 1.59 16.79 22.54
N VAL A 381 2.73 17.19 23.13
CA VAL A 381 4.06 17.04 22.54
C VAL A 381 4.89 16.20 23.51
N ASP A 382 5.21 14.98 23.11
CA ASP A 382 5.92 13.99 23.92
C ASP A 382 7.15 13.48 23.17
N GLY A 383 8.30 14.08 23.50
CA GLY A 383 9.55 13.92 22.77
C GLY A 383 9.40 14.37 21.32
N ASN A 384 9.74 13.49 20.39
CA ASN A 384 9.65 13.75 18.95
C ASN A 384 8.25 13.49 18.35
N THR A 385 7.21 13.37 19.17
CA THR A 385 5.84 13.08 18.71
C THR A 385 4.90 14.18 19.16
N ALA A 386 4.10 14.70 18.24
CA ALA A 386 3.05 15.66 18.52
C ALA A 386 1.71 15.15 18.00
N ILE A 387 0.66 15.36 18.80
CA ILE A 387 -0.70 14.94 18.50
C ILE A 387 -1.60 16.15 18.53
N TRP A 388 -2.39 16.32 17.47
CA TRP A 388 -3.45 17.30 17.40
C TRP A 388 -4.80 16.66 17.12
N LYS A 389 -5.86 17.33 17.55
CA LYS A 389 -7.24 16.99 17.22
C LYS A 389 -7.83 18.05 16.30
N LYS A 390 -8.44 17.61 15.21
CA LYS A 390 -9.12 18.50 14.26
C LYS A 390 -10.44 19.03 14.86
N PRO A 391 -10.75 20.33 14.74
CA PRO A 391 -12.01 20.88 15.25
C PRO A 391 -13.24 20.27 14.58
N ILE A 392 -14.39 20.38 15.25
CA ILE A 392 -15.69 19.95 14.72
C ILE A 392 -16.41 21.17 14.13
N GLY A 393 -16.86 21.05 12.87
CA GLY A 393 -17.63 22.09 12.17
C GLY A 393 -16.82 23.21 11.51
N ASP A 394 -17.53 24.15 10.87
CA ASP A 394 -16.96 25.28 10.10
C ASP A 394 -16.58 26.50 10.98
N SER A 395 -16.64 26.40 12.31
CA SER A 395 -16.43 27.55 13.21
C SER A 395 -15.02 28.14 13.18
N CYS A 396 -14.07 27.44 12.57
CA CYS A 396 -12.72 27.94 12.35
C CYS A 396 -12.65 28.72 11.03
N HIS A 397 -12.81 30.04 11.10
CA HIS A 397 -12.60 30.91 9.94
C HIS A 397 -11.14 31.39 9.88
N PRO A 398 -10.39 31.04 8.82
CA PRO A 398 -8.98 31.40 8.66
C PRO A 398 -8.74 32.88 8.37
N ASN A 399 -9.76 33.75 8.42
CA ASN A 399 -9.72 35.19 8.11
C ASN A 399 -8.73 36.00 8.98
N LEU A 400 -7.99 35.34 9.88
CA LEU A 400 -6.95 35.88 10.77
C LEU A 400 -5.60 35.13 10.64
N ASN A 401 -5.30 34.43 9.53
CA ASN A 401 -4.04 33.68 9.40
C ASN A 401 -2.94 34.41 8.61
N ILE A 402 -1.70 34.24 9.09
CA ILE A 402 -0.47 34.81 8.51
C ILE A 402 -0.17 34.21 7.11
N PHE A 403 -0.80 33.08 6.76
CA PHE A 403 -0.54 32.32 5.54
C PHE A 403 -1.46 32.67 4.35
N GLY A 404 -2.48 33.50 4.55
CA GLY A 404 -3.44 33.88 3.51
C GLY A 404 -4.25 32.70 2.96
N LEU A 405 -4.63 31.73 3.80
CA LEU A 405 -5.47 30.61 3.39
C LEU A 405 -6.94 31.02 3.45
N ASN A 406 -7.65 30.93 2.33
CA ASN A 406 -9.08 31.16 2.25
C ASN A 406 -9.85 29.82 2.23
N LEU A 407 -11.15 29.88 2.49
CA LEU A 407 -12.05 28.75 2.24
C LEU A 407 -12.16 28.50 0.72
N CYS A 408 -12.27 27.24 0.32
CA CYS A 408 -12.57 26.89 -1.06
C CYS A 408 -13.98 27.35 -1.46
N ASP A 409 -14.22 27.49 -2.76
CA ASP A 409 -15.55 27.80 -3.31
C ASP A 409 -16.57 26.72 -2.94
N GLU A 410 -17.84 27.07 -2.79
CA GLU A 410 -18.90 26.11 -2.45
C GLU A 410 -19.10 25.02 -3.51
N SER A 411 -18.74 25.31 -4.77
CA SER A 411 -18.74 24.33 -5.85
C SER A 411 -17.59 23.32 -5.78
N ASP A 412 -16.59 23.53 -4.91
CA ASP A 412 -15.48 22.61 -4.71
C ASP A 412 -15.88 21.49 -3.74
N ASP A 413 -16.28 20.35 -4.30
CA ASP A 413 -16.53 19.15 -3.53
C ASP A 413 -15.19 18.52 -3.09
N PRO A 414 -14.90 18.42 -1.77
CA PRO A 414 -13.67 17.80 -1.29
C PRO A 414 -13.63 16.28 -1.49
N SER A 415 -14.76 15.64 -1.80
CA SER A 415 -14.84 14.20 -2.08
C SER A 415 -14.45 13.83 -3.50
N PHE A 416 -14.48 14.78 -4.44
CA PHE A 416 -13.94 14.56 -5.77
C PHE A 416 -12.41 14.73 -5.78
N SER A 417 -11.68 13.67 -6.11
CA SER A 417 -10.21 13.69 -6.05
C SER A 417 -9.48 13.09 -7.26
N TRP A 418 -10.16 12.37 -8.16
CA TRP A 418 -9.50 11.77 -9.32
C TRP A 418 -8.91 12.85 -10.25
N TYR A 419 -7.57 12.87 -10.39
CA TYR A 419 -6.81 13.89 -11.13
C TYR A 419 -7.16 15.35 -10.81
N THR A 420 -7.70 15.61 -9.63
CA THR A 420 -8.01 16.96 -9.18
C THR A 420 -6.74 17.61 -8.63
N LYS A 421 -6.41 18.82 -9.09
CA LYS A 421 -5.25 19.58 -8.58
C LYS A 421 -5.47 19.94 -7.11
N LEU A 422 -4.40 19.88 -6.32
CA LEU A 422 -4.41 20.46 -4.98
C LEU A 422 -4.71 21.94 -5.08
N LYS A 423 -5.58 22.42 -4.18
CA LYS A 423 -5.95 23.82 -4.09
C LYS A 423 -5.32 24.41 -2.84
N LYS A 424 -4.92 25.68 -2.92
CA LYS A 424 -4.41 26.46 -1.78
C LYS A 424 -5.59 27.10 -1.02
N CYS A 425 -6.54 26.27 -0.60
CA CYS A 425 -7.72 26.68 0.15
C CYS A 425 -8.17 25.56 1.10
N ILE A 426 -8.94 25.91 2.11
CA ILE A 426 -9.46 24.99 3.13
C ILE A 426 -10.84 24.50 2.69
N SER A 427 -11.04 23.18 2.71
CA SER A 427 -12.30 22.57 2.31
C SER A 427 -13.39 22.89 3.32
N ARG A 428 -14.58 23.31 2.85
CA ARG A 428 -15.72 23.59 3.74
C ARG A 428 -16.35 22.27 4.19
N THR A 429 -16.64 22.14 5.48
CA THR A 429 -17.36 20.95 5.99
C THR A 429 -18.80 20.95 5.48
N SER A 430 -19.41 22.13 5.31
CA SER A 430 -20.73 22.30 4.69
C SER A 430 -20.84 21.85 3.21
N SER A 431 -19.74 21.74 2.46
CA SER A 431 -19.77 21.25 1.07
C SER A 431 -20.16 19.78 0.96
N VAL A 432 -19.97 18.99 2.02
CA VAL A 432 -20.37 17.58 2.08
C VAL A 432 -21.57 17.46 3.01
N LYS A 433 -22.72 17.03 2.47
CA LYS A 433 -23.93 16.84 3.26
C LYS A 433 -23.87 15.56 4.09
N GLY A 434 -24.21 15.65 5.37
CA GLY A 434 -24.34 14.51 6.27
C GLY A 434 -23.41 14.58 7.48
N GLU A 435 -23.63 13.69 8.44
CA GLU A 435 -22.79 13.44 9.61
C GLU A 435 -21.65 12.48 9.26
N TYR A 436 -20.42 12.92 9.48
CA TYR A 436 -19.19 12.16 9.23
C TYR A 436 -18.07 12.45 10.25
N ALA A 437 -18.33 13.27 11.26
CA ALA A 437 -17.36 13.60 12.30
C ALA A 437 -17.11 12.40 13.24
N VAL A 438 -15.88 12.27 13.74
CA VAL A 438 -15.55 11.28 14.76
C VAL A 438 -16.35 11.56 16.03
N GLY A 439 -17.06 10.56 16.52
CA GLY A 439 -17.98 10.67 17.68
C GLY A 439 -19.43 11.00 17.31
N ALA A 440 -19.70 11.55 16.12
CA ALA A 440 -21.06 11.72 15.60
C ALA A 440 -21.52 10.49 14.81
N ILE A 441 -20.60 9.83 14.10
CA ILE A 441 -20.87 8.53 13.45
C ILE A 441 -20.84 7.38 14.47
N PRO A 442 -21.57 6.27 14.21
CA PRO A 442 -21.53 5.10 15.07
C PRO A 442 -20.11 4.55 15.25
N LYS A 443 -19.85 3.90 16.39
CA LYS A 443 -18.57 3.25 16.64
C LYS A 443 -18.42 1.99 15.78
N TRP A 444 -17.19 1.53 15.61
CA TRP A 444 -16.95 0.19 15.09
C TRP A 444 -17.40 -0.88 16.12
N PRO A 445 -18.09 -1.96 15.71
CA PRO A 445 -18.42 -2.37 14.33
C PRO A 445 -19.79 -1.88 13.82
N GLU A 446 -20.57 -1.14 14.62
CA GLU A 446 -21.94 -0.71 14.26
C GLU A 446 -21.99 0.11 12.97
N ARG A 447 -21.00 0.98 12.72
CA ARG A 447 -20.91 1.79 11.48
C ARG A 447 -20.85 0.95 10.20
N LEU A 448 -20.40 -0.30 10.25
CA LEU A 448 -20.32 -1.16 9.07
C LEU A 448 -21.68 -1.45 8.43
N THR A 449 -22.70 -1.58 9.29
CA THR A 449 -24.03 -2.05 8.91
C THR A 449 -25.10 -0.98 9.00
N THR A 450 -24.76 0.18 9.57
CA THR A 450 -25.61 1.36 9.65
C THR A 450 -25.45 2.18 8.38
N ALA A 451 -26.56 2.47 7.70
CA ALA A 451 -26.54 3.32 6.51
C ALA A 451 -26.08 4.74 6.90
N PRO A 452 -24.97 5.25 6.34
CA PRO A 452 -24.47 6.57 6.69
C PRO A 452 -25.28 7.65 5.99
N SER A 453 -25.39 8.82 6.61
CA SER A 453 -26.09 9.98 6.04
C SER A 453 -25.60 10.35 4.64
N ARG A 454 -24.29 10.22 4.37
CA ARG A 454 -23.69 10.48 3.04
C ARG A 454 -24.16 9.52 1.94
N ALA A 455 -24.85 8.43 2.27
CA ALA A 455 -25.50 7.59 1.27
C ALA A 455 -26.57 8.34 0.46
N SER A 456 -27.10 9.46 0.99
CA SER A 456 -28.05 10.33 0.28
C SER A 456 -27.49 10.97 -1.00
N VAL A 457 -26.19 10.84 -1.29
CA VAL A 457 -25.60 11.18 -2.59
C VAL A 457 -26.29 10.45 -3.75
N ILE A 458 -26.82 9.26 -3.48
CA ILE A 458 -27.68 8.51 -4.39
C ILE A 458 -29.14 8.73 -4.01
N LYS A 459 -30.01 8.90 -5.01
CA LYS A 459 -31.47 8.96 -4.81
C LYS A 459 -31.94 7.68 -4.11
N ASN A 460 -32.69 7.83 -3.01
CA ASN A 460 -33.09 6.73 -2.12
C ASN A 460 -31.90 5.91 -1.59
N GLY A 461 -30.74 6.56 -1.39
CA GLY A 461 -29.48 5.88 -1.09
C GLY A 461 -29.49 5.02 0.16
N MET A 462 -30.31 5.34 1.16
CA MET A 462 -30.50 4.52 2.36
C MET A 462 -31.14 3.16 2.04
N ASP A 463 -32.20 3.14 1.22
CA ASP A 463 -32.84 1.90 0.78
C ASP A 463 -31.91 1.10 -0.14
N VAL A 464 -31.18 1.81 -1.02
CA VAL A 464 -30.18 1.19 -1.89
C VAL A 464 -29.05 0.56 -1.08
N PHE A 465 -28.60 1.20 0.01
CA PHE A 465 -27.61 0.66 0.93
C PHE A 465 -28.08 -0.63 1.59
N GLU A 466 -29.31 -0.66 2.10
CA GLU A 466 -29.88 -1.87 2.71
C GLU A 466 -30.07 -3.00 1.69
N ALA A 467 -30.46 -2.67 0.46
CA ALA A 467 -30.54 -3.63 -0.64
C ALA A 467 -29.15 -4.19 -1.02
N ASP A 468 -28.12 -3.33 -1.10
CA ASP A 468 -26.73 -3.70 -1.40
C ASP A 468 -26.16 -4.63 -0.33
N LYS A 469 -26.35 -4.29 0.96
CA LYS A 469 -25.97 -5.12 2.11
C LYS A 469 -26.57 -6.53 2.03
N ARG A 470 -27.89 -6.64 1.81
CA ARG A 470 -28.57 -7.94 1.69
C ARG A 470 -28.12 -8.72 0.45
N ARG A 471 -27.90 -8.03 -0.66
CA ARG A 471 -27.42 -8.63 -1.92
C ARG A 471 -26.05 -9.27 -1.72
N TRP A 472 -25.09 -8.52 -1.19
CA TRP A 472 -23.72 -9.01 -1.03
C TRP A 472 -23.59 -10.11 0.03
N ALA A 473 -24.36 -10.05 1.12
CA ALA A 473 -24.43 -11.14 2.08
C ALA A 473 -24.81 -12.47 1.41
N ARG A 474 -25.84 -12.46 0.55
CA ARG A 474 -26.28 -13.66 -0.20
C ARG A 474 -25.24 -14.10 -1.24
N ARG A 475 -24.70 -13.17 -2.04
CA ARG A 475 -23.72 -13.47 -3.09
C ARG A 475 -22.43 -14.06 -2.52
N VAL A 476 -21.91 -13.50 -1.45
CA VAL A 476 -20.71 -14.00 -0.77
C VAL A 476 -20.95 -15.39 -0.16
N ALA A 477 -22.12 -15.63 0.44
CA ALA A 477 -22.47 -16.95 0.94
C ALA A 477 -22.48 -18.00 -0.19
N TYR A 478 -23.03 -17.65 -1.36
CA TYR A 478 -22.98 -18.52 -2.55
C TYR A 478 -21.54 -18.78 -3.03
N TYR A 479 -20.70 -17.73 -3.08
CA TYR A 479 -19.29 -17.89 -3.46
C TYR A 479 -18.55 -18.86 -2.54
N LYS A 480 -18.73 -18.73 -1.21
CA LYS A 480 -18.11 -19.63 -0.23
C LYS A 480 -18.67 -21.05 -0.32
N ASN A 481 -19.98 -21.20 -0.25
CA ASN A 481 -20.62 -22.49 0.02
C ASN A 481 -20.89 -23.32 -1.24
N SER A 482 -21.08 -22.68 -2.39
CA SER A 482 -21.46 -23.36 -3.64
C SER A 482 -20.33 -23.35 -4.66
N LEU A 483 -19.58 -22.26 -4.75
CA LEU A 483 -18.44 -22.13 -5.68
C LEU A 483 -17.11 -22.56 -5.05
N ASN A 484 -17.09 -22.91 -3.76
CA ASN A 484 -15.90 -23.31 -2.99
C ASN A 484 -14.76 -22.28 -3.07
N ILE A 485 -15.09 -20.99 -3.13
CA ILE A 485 -14.09 -19.93 -3.04
C ILE A 485 -13.52 -19.92 -1.62
N LYS A 486 -12.18 -19.89 -1.53
CA LYS A 486 -11.43 -19.95 -0.27
C LYS A 486 -11.48 -18.67 0.59
N LEU A 487 -12.53 -17.87 0.46
CA LEU A 487 -12.77 -16.70 1.31
C LEU A 487 -13.00 -17.18 2.76
N GLY A 488 -12.36 -16.52 3.73
CA GLY A 488 -12.36 -16.95 5.13
C GLY A 488 -11.24 -17.93 5.50
N THR A 489 -10.36 -18.29 4.55
CA THR A 489 -9.18 -19.13 4.82
C THR A 489 -7.89 -18.30 4.84
N PRO A 490 -6.83 -18.78 5.51
CA PRO A 490 -5.47 -18.21 5.47
C PRO A 490 -4.88 -17.95 4.07
N SER A 491 -5.44 -18.59 3.03
CA SER A 491 -4.96 -18.49 1.65
C SER A 491 -5.36 -17.21 0.92
N ILE A 492 -6.31 -16.44 1.45
CA ILE A 492 -6.73 -15.15 0.90
C ILE A 492 -6.56 -14.09 1.98
N ARG A 493 -5.51 -13.28 1.87
CA ARG A 493 -5.13 -12.26 2.87
C ARG A 493 -5.55 -10.86 2.44
N ASN A 494 -5.59 -10.63 1.12
CA ASN A 494 -5.98 -9.36 0.54
C ASN A 494 -6.85 -9.54 -0.70
N VAL A 495 -7.84 -8.67 -0.83
CA VAL A 495 -8.82 -8.69 -1.91
C VAL A 495 -8.89 -7.32 -2.56
N MET A 496 -9.07 -7.29 -3.87
CA MET A 496 -9.48 -6.09 -4.58
C MET A 496 -10.92 -6.24 -5.05
N ASP A 497 -11.78 -5.29 -4.69
CA ASP A 497 -13.12 -5.18 -5.27
C ASP A 497 -13.12 -4.02 -6.27
N MET A 498 -13.13 -4.36 -7.57
CA MET A 498 -12.89 -3.40 -8.64
C MET A 498 -14.04 -2.42 -8.87
N ASN A 499 -15.24 -2.74 -8.36
CA ASN A 499 -16.45 -1.93 -8.55
C ASN A 499 -17.29 -1.91 -7.27
N ALA A 500 -16.71 -1.39 -6.19
CA ALA A 500 -17.20 -1.61 -4.84
C ALA A 500 -18.52 -0.90 -4.50
N PHE A 501 -18.89 0.16 -5.22
CA PHE A 501 -20.08 0.96 -4.96
C PHE A 501 -20.16 1.41 -3.48
N PHE A 502 -20.99 0.80 -2.63
CA PHE A 502 -21.08 1.07 -1.18
C PHE A 502 -20.20 0.17 -0.29
N GLY A 503 -19.34 -0.66 -0.88
CA GLY A 503 -18.47 -1.60 -0.17
C GLY A 503 -19.21 -2.81 0.41
N GLY A 504 -20.37 -3.17 -0.15
CA GLY A 504 -21.18 -4.28 0.36
C GLY A 504 -20.48 -5.63 0.32
N PHE A 505 -19.69 -5.89 -0.72
CA PHE A 505 -18.87 -7.11 -0.80
C PHE A 505 -17.87 -7.18 0.37
N ALA A 506 -17.10 -6.12 0.60
CA ALA A 506 -16.14 -6.05 1.71
C ALA A 506 -16.82 -6.17 3.06
N ALA A 507 -17.98 -5.53 3.24
CA ALA A 507 -18.76 -5.65 4.47
C ALA A 507 -19.26 -7.08 4.72
N ALA A 508 -19.59 -7.83 3.66
CA ALA A 508 -20.04 -9.21 3.76
C ALA A 508 -18.92 -10.21 4.10
N ILE A 509 -17.65 -9.85 3.92
CA ILE A 509 -16.48 -10.68 4.28
C ILE A 509 -15.67 -10.11 5.44
N ILE A 510 -16.19 -9.10 6.16
CA ILE A 510 -15.43 -8.39 7.19
C ILE A 510 -14.94 -9.28 8.36
N SER A 511 -15.64 -10.39 8.61
CA SER A 511 -15.33 -11.35 9.66
C SER A 511 -14.20 -12.29 9.28
N ASP A 512 -13.85 -12.34 7.99
CA ASP A 512 -12.73 -13.14 7.50
C ASP A 512 -11.42 -12.41 7.81
N PRO A 513 -10.29 -13.14 7.98
CA PRO A 513 -8.97 -12.54 8.20
C PRO A 513 -8.42 -12.00 6.87
N VAL A 514 -9.04 -10.94 6.35
CA VAL A 514 -8.78 -10.36 5.04
C VAL A 514 -9.05 -8.86 5.07
N TRP A 515 -8.36 -8.10 4.25
CA TRP A 515 -8.74 -6.73 3.95
C TRP A 515 -9.09 -6.56 2.47
N VAL A 516 -9.91 -5.55 2.19
CA VAL A 516 -10.39 -5.27 0.83
C VAL A 516 -9.97 -3.88 0.40
N MET A 517 -9.25 -3.79 -0.72
CA MET A 517 -9.13 -2.55 -1.48
C MET A 517 -10.43 -2.33 -2.25
N ASN A 518 -11.30 -1.47 -1.73
CA ASN A 518 -12.54 -1.11 -2.41
C ASN A 518 -12.28 -0.04 -3.45
N VAL A 519 -12.57 -0.32 -4.73
CA VAL A 519 -12.36 0.65 -5.80
C VAL A 519 -13.70 1.22 -6.26
N VAL A 520 -13.83 2.55 -6.24
CA VAL A 520 -14.94 3.27 -6.86
C VAL A 520 -14.45 3.80 -8.20
N PRO A 521 -15.03 3.36 -9.34
CA PRO A 521 -14.59 3.85 -10.64
C PRO A 521 -14.77 5.37 -10.76
N ALA A 522 -13.73 6.08 -11.19
CA ALA A 522 -13.65 7.55 -11.15
C ALA A 522 -14.74 8.28 -11.98
N ARG A 523 -15.39 7.57 -12.90
CA ARG A 523 -16.48 8.08 -13.76
C ARG A 523 -17.87 7.62 -13.31
N LYS A 524 -17.97 6.84 -12.23
CA LYS A 524 -19.25 6.43 -11.61
C LYS A 524 -19.61 7.40 -10.46
N PRO A 525 -20.84 7.33 -9.92
CA PRO A 525 -21.22 8.15 -8.77
C PRO A 525 -20.21 8.04 -7.61
N SER A 526 -19.93 9.17 -6.96
CA SER A 526 -18.98 9.27 -5.85
C SER A 526 -19.54 8.60 -4.59
N THR A 527 -19.33 7.30 -4.46
CA THR A 527 -19.78 6.51 -3.30
C THR A 527 -18.66 6.17 -2.32
N LEU A 528 -17.45 6.68 -2.55
CA LEU A 528 -16.28 6.37 -1.72
C LEU A 528 -16.44 6.91 -0.29
N ASP A 529 -17.14 8.04 -0.14
CA ASP A 529 -17.56 8.60 1.16
C ASP A 529 -18.28 7.57 2.04
N VAL A 530 -19.21 6.83 1.42
CA VAL A 530 -20.02 5.80 2.10
C VAL A 530 -19.14 4.64 2.54
N ILE A 531 -18.21 4.20 1.70
CA ILE A 531 -17.25 3.13 2.05
C ILE A 531 -16.45 3.53 3.29
N TYR A 532 -15.92 4.76 3.32
CA TYR A 532 -15.20 5.25 4.48
C TYR A 532 -16.10 5.40 5.70
N ASP A 533 -17.34 5.88 5.58
CA ASP A 533 -18.28 5.97 6.71
C ASP A 533 -18.63 4.61 7.31
N ARG A 534 -18.59 3.54 6.52
CA ARG A 534 -18.71 2.15 7.03
C ARG A 534 -17.48 1.67 7.81
N GLY A 535 -16.40 2.43 7.84
CA GLY A 535 -15.14 2.02 8.48
C GLY A 535 -14.29 1.09 7.61
N LEU A 536 -14.49 1.16 6.29
CA LEU A 536 -13.71 0.46 5.26
C LEU A 536 -12.73 1.43 4.57
N ILE A 537 -11.80 0.90 3.79
CA ILE A 537 -10.84 1.69 2.99
C ILE A 537 -11.07 1.49 1.50
N GLY A 538 -10.70 2.48 0.69
CA GLY A 538 -10.84 2.38 -0.76
C GLY A 538 -10.20 3.53 -1.53
N VAL A 539 -10.25 3.47 -2.85
CA VAL A 539 -9.69 4.49 -3.75
C VAL A 539 -10.60 4.77 -4.93
N PHE A 540 -10.49 5.97 -5.49
CA PHE A 540 -10.93 6.23 -6.86
C PHE A 540 -9.93 5.69 -7.86
N HIS A 541 -10.43 5.12 -8.97
CA HIS A 541 -9.58 4.67 -10.06
C HIS A 541 -10.30 4.65 -11.41
N ASP A 542 -9.60 4.92 -12.50
CA ASP A 542 -10.08 4.67 -13.87
C ASP A 542 -9.43 3.40 -14.42
N TRP A 543 -10.23 2.34 -14.61
CA TRP A 543 -9.76 1.03 -15.08
C TRP A 543 -9.27 0.99 -16.54
N CYS A 544 -9.36 2.11 -17.27
CA CYS A 544 -8.62 2.27 -18.53
C CYS A 544 -7.19 2.79 -18.32
N GLU A 545 -6.72 2.87 -17.08
CA GLU A 545 -5.33 3.14 -16.72
C GLU A 545 -4.82 2.05 -15.78
N PRO A 546 -3.51 1.76 -15.78
CA PRO A 546 -2.95 0.80 -14.83
C PRO A 546 -3.11 1.25 -13.36
N PHE A 547 -3.32 0.30 -12.47
CA PHE A 547 -3.47 0.54 -11.03
C PHE A 547 -2.11 0.78 -10.38
N SER A 548 -2.01 1.75 -9.47
CA SER A 548 -0.77 2.12 -8.78
C SER A 548 -0.40 1.11 -7.68
N THR A 549 -0.01 -0.10 -8.10
CA THR A 549 0.47 -1.17 -7.24
C THR A 549 1.53 -2.03 -7.93
N TYR A 550 2.31 -2.78 -7.14
CA TYR A 550 3.27 -3.75 -7.66
C TYR A 550 2.56 -4.93 -8.33
N PRO A 551 3.19 -5.59 -9.31
CA PRO A 551 2.67 -6.86 -9.81
C PRO A 551 2.49 -7.89 -8.70
N ARG A 552 1.52 -8.79 -8.85
CA ARG A 552 1.26 -9.90 -7.91
C ARG A 552 0.96 -9.39 -6.49
N THR A 553 0.07 -8.41 -6.37
CA THR A 553 -0.35 -7.84 -5.08
C THR A 553 -1.48 -8.66 -4.44
N TYR A 554 -2.52 -8.98 -5.22
CA TYR A 554 -3.79 -9.48 -4.69
C TYR A 554 -3.93 -11.00 -4.77
N ASP A 555 -4.43 -11.62 -3.70
CA ASP A 555 -4.75 -13.05 -3.65
C ASP A 555 -6.09 -13.34 -4.35
N LEU A 556 -7.06 -12.42 -4.24
CA LEU A 556 -8.33 -12.47 -4.95
C LEU A 556 -8.75 -11.12 -5.53
N ILE A 557 -9.32 -11.13 -6.73
CA ILE A 557 -9.90 -9.95 -7.36
C ILE A 557 -11.37 -10.24 -7.68
N HIS A 558 -12.25 -9.39 -7.19
CA HIS A 558 -13.68 -9.45 -7.41
C HIS A 558 -14.11 -8.30 -8.34
N VAL A 559 -14.96 -8.63 -9.32
CA VAL A 559 -15.52 -7.65 -10.26
C VAL A 559 -16.99 -7.95 -10.51
N ASP A 560 -17.83 -6.97 -10.20
CA ASP A 560 -19.23 -6.91 -10.64
C ASP A 560 -19.31 -5.93 -11.81
N ASP A 561 -19.92 -6.34 -12.92
CA ASP A 561 -20.18 -5.46 -14.08
C ASP A 561 -18.89 -4.88 -14.71
N ILE A 562 -18.01 -5.79 -15.15
CA ILE A 562 -16.69 -5.46 -15.72
C ILE A 562 -16.81 -4.69 -17.03
N GLU A 563 -17.86 -4.96 -17.82
CA GLU A 563 -18.06 -4.29 -19.11
C GLU A 563 -18.27 -2.78 -18.94
N ASN A 564 -19.01 -2.37 -17.90
CA ASN A 564 -19.24 -0.95 -17.63
C ASN A 564 -18.01 -0.22 -17.07
N LEU A 565 -16.96 -0.93 -16.64
CA LEU A 565 -15.71 -0.28 -16.21
C LEU A 565 -14.95 0.34 -17.39
N VAL A 566 -15.09 -0.25 -18.59
CA VAL A 566 -14.40 0.21 -19.80
C VAL A 566 -15.27 1.09 -20.70
N LYS A 567 -16.55 1.25 -20.38
CA LYS A 567 -17.47 2.14 -21.11
C LYS A 567 -17.43 3.55 -20.54
N ASP A 568 -17.71 4.53 -21.40
CA ASP A 568 -18.05 5.87 -20.98
C ASP A 568 -19.52 5.91 -20.52
N PRO A 569 -19.83 6.37 -19.30
CA PRO A 569 -21.18 6.28 -18.74
C PRO A 569 -22.20 7.16 -19.49
N ASN A 570 -21.74 8.23 -20.16
CA ASN A 570 -22.63 9.18 -20.84
C ASN A 570 -22.91 8.76 -22.28
N SER A 571 -21.88 8.32 -23.00
CA SER A 571 -21.97 7.98 -24.43
C SER A 571 -22.13 6.49 -24.71
N GLY A 572 -21.87 5.62 -23.71
CA GLY A 572 -21.84 4.16 -23.86
C GLY A 572 -20.66 3.65 -24.69
N LYS A 573 -19.78 4.54 -25.19
CA LYS A 573 -18.64 4.18 -26.03
C LYS A 573 -17.55 3.50 -25.21
N THR A 574 -16.95 2.47 -25.79
CA THR A 574 -15.78 1.79 -25.23
C THR A 574 -14.57 2.73 -25.21
N ARG A 575 -13.96 2.92 -24.04
CA ARG A 575 -12.78 3.79 -23.82
C ARG A 575 -11.46 3.02 -23.91
N CYS A 576 -11.48 1.77 -23.48
CA CYS A 576 -10.40 0.79 -23.59
C CYS A 576 -11.00 -0.60 -23.79
N ASN A 577 -10.22 -1.58 -24.27
CA ASN A 577 -10.75 -2.92 -24.50
C ASN A 577 -10.59 -3.82 -23.26
N LEU A 578 -11.39 -4.89 -23.20
CA LEU A 578 -11.38 -5.82 -22.06
C LEU A 578 -10.11 -6.69 -22.02
N VAL A 579 -9.40 -6.87 -23.13
CA VAL A 579 -8.13 -7.61 -23.13
C VAL A 579 -7.09 -6.84 -22.30
N ASP A 580 -7.03 -5.52 -22.45
CA ASP A 580 -6.14 -4.66 -21.67
C ASP A 580 -6.47 -4.68 -20.19
N LEU A 581 -7.75 -4.59 -19.85
CA LEU A 581 -8.19 -4.68 -18.46
C LEU A 581 -7.84 -6.05 -17.85
N MET A 582 -8.05 -7.15 -18.58
CA MET A 582 -7.72 -8.49 -18.09
C MET A 582 -6.21 -8.72 -17.94
N VAL A 583 -5.37 -8.11 -18.79
CA VAL A 583 -3.90 -8.14 -18.65
C VAL A 583 -3.44 -7.31 -17.45
N GLU A 584 -4.10 -6.19 -17.16
CA GLU A 584 -3.87 -5.44 -15.93
C GLU A 584 -4.29 -6.22 -14.68
N ILE A 585 -5.42 -6.92 -14.72
CA ILE A 585 -5.84 -7.87 -13.67
C ILE A 585 -4.77 -8.96 -13.51
N ASP A 586 -4.25 -9.55 -14.60
CA ASP A 586 -3.17 -10.54 -14.52
C ASP A 586 -1.91 -9.97 -13.86
N ARG A 587 -1.51 -8.75 -14.21
CA ARG A 587 -0.34 -8.10 -13.61
C ARG A 587 -0.46 -8.02 -12.09
N ILE A 588 -1.60 -7.60 -11.56
CA ILE A 588 -1.78 -7.35 -10.12
C ILE A 588 -2.23 -8.59 -9.34
N LEU A 589 -2.74 -9.63 -10.01
CA LEU A 589 -3.10 -10.91 -9.39
C LEU A 589 -1.88 -11.79 -9.14
N ARG A 590 -1.82 -12.40 -7.96
CA ARG A 590 -0.77 -13.37 -7.61
C ARG A 590 -0.93 -14.68 -8.41
N PRO A 591 0.17 -15.39 -8.70
CA PRO A 591 0.09 -16.77 -9.13
C PRO A 591 -0.70 -17.62 -8.13
N GLU A 592 -1.54 -18.53 -8.63
CA GLU A 592 -2.58 -19.27 -7.88
C GLU A 592 -3.70 -18.41 -7.27
N GLY A 593 -3.67 -17.09 -7.50
CA GLY A 593 -4.75 -16.18 -7.15
C GLY A 593 -6.00 -16.39 -8.00
N THR A 594 -7.15 -16.00 -7.46
CA THR A 594 -8.47 -16.23 -8.06
C THR A 594 -9.16 -14.93 -8.43
N VAL A 595 -9.84 -14.92 -9.58
CA VAL A 595 -10.70 -13.83 -10.03
C VAL A 595 -12.14 -14.33 -10.07
N ILE A 596 -13.05 -13.51 -9.56
CA ILE A 596 -14.50 -13.71 -9.66
C ILE A 596 -15.06 -12.56 -10.48
N ILE A 597 -15.60 -12.87 -11.66
CA ILE A 597 -16.28 -11.91 -12.53
C ILE A 597 -17.74 -12.27 -12.60
N ARG A 598 -18.60 -11.32 -12.25
CA ARG A 598 -20.06 -11.42 -12.44
C ARG A 598 -20.50 -10.41 -13.47
N ASP A 599 -21.16 -10.88 -14.52
CA ASP A 599 -21.66 -10.04 -15.61
C ASP A 599 -22.76 -10.78 -16.40
N SER A 600 -23.27 -10.14 -17.45
CA SER A 600 -24.14 -10.75 -18.47
C SER A 600 -23.49 -11.99 -19.11
N PRO A 601 -24.28 -13.00 -19.53
CA PRO A 601 -23.73 -14.20 -20.18
C PRO A 601 -22.82 -13.88 -21.38
N GLU A 602 -23.18 -12.89 -22.19
CA GLU A 602 -22.44 -12.49 -23.38
C GLU A 602 -21.05 -11.92 -23.04
N VAL A 603 -20.94 -11.17 -21.94
CA VAL A 603 -19.66 -10.67 -21.42
C VAL A 603 -18.85 -11.81 -20.79
N ILE A 604 -19.48 -12.70 -20.05
CA ILE A 604 -18.82 -13.86 -19.42
C ILE A 604 -18.21 -14.79 -20.48
N ASP A 605 -18.90 -15.04 -21.59
CA ASP A 605 -18.35 -15.82 -22.71
C ASP A 605 -17.10 -15.15 -23.29
N LYS A 606 -17.09 -13.81 -23.37
CA LYS A 606 -15.91 -13.04 -23.80
C LYS A 606 -14.77 -13.14 -22.78
N MET A 607 -15.07 -13.04 -21.48
CA MET A 607 -14.06 -13.14 -20.42
C MET A 607 -13.45 -14.53 -20.36
N GLU A 608 -14.24 -15.58 -20.55
CA GLU A 608 -13.75 -16.95 -20.64
C GLU A 608 -12.71 -17.10 -21.77
N ARG A 609 -12.99 -16.56 -22.96
CA ARG A 609 -12.04 -16.57 -24.08
C ARG A 609 -10.73 -15.86 -23.74
N ILE A 610 -10.82 -14.66 -23.16
CA ILE A 610 -9.63 -13.88 -22.75
C ILE A 610 -8.83 -14.62 -21.67
N SER A 611 -9.49 -15.13 -20.62
CA SER A 611 -8.84 -15.90 -19.55
C SER A 611 -8.13 -17.16 -20.08
N ARG A 612 -8.71 -17.85 -21.07
CA ARG A 612 -8.06 -18.98 -21.75
C ARG A 612 -6.84 -18.54 -22.55
N ALA A 613 -6.88 -17.40 -23.24
CA ALA A 613 -5.72 -16.82 -23.93
C ALA A 613 -4.59 -16.46 -22.96
N MET A 614 -4.91 -16.08 -21.73
CA MET A 614 -3.94 -15.86 -20.63
C MET A 614 -3.48 -17.14 -19.92
N ARG A 615 -3.94 -18.32 -20.39
CA ARG A 615 -3.59 -19.65 -19.85
C ARG A 615 -4.12 -19.92 -18.43
N TRP A 616 -5.17 -19.20 -18.01
CA TRP A 616 -5.80 -19.41 -16.70
C TRP A 616 -6.68 -20.67 -16.68
N ARG A 617 -6.93 -21.20 -15.47
CA ARG A 617 -7.99 -22.20 -15.26
C ARG A 617 -9.31 -21.45 -15.11
N VAL A 618 -10.36 -21.88 -15.81
CA VAL A 618 -11.64 -21.15 -15.85
C VAL A 618 -12.79 -22.12 -15.63
N SER A 619 -13.79 -21.65 -14.89
CA SER A 619 -15.09 -22.30 -14.71
C SER A 619 -16.18 -21.24 -14.73
N VAL A 620 -17.29 -21.54 -15.40
CA VAL A 620 -18.46 -20.65 -15.49
C VAL A 620 -19.61 -21.30 -14.74
N HIS A 621 -20.25 -20.51 -13.89
CA HIS A 621 -21.30 -20.93 -12.98
C HIS A 621 -22.55 -20.08 -13.17
N ASP A 622 -23.68 -20.64 -12.76
CA ASP A 622 -24.90 -19.86 -12.58
C ASP A 622 -24.77 -18.87 -11.42
N LYS A 623 -25.69 -17.91 -11.40
CA LYS A 623 -25.92 -17.03 -10.25
C LYS A 623 -26.51 -17.82 -9.07
N GLU A 624 -26.49 -17.20 -7.89
CA GLU A 624 -27.16 -17.72 -6.71
C GLU A 624 -28.68 -17.92 -6.94
N PRO A 625 -29.29 -18.94 -6.29
CA PRO A 625 -30.74 -19.13 -6.30
C PRO A 625 -31.50 -17.85 -5.88
N ASP A 626 -32.74 -17.70 -6.37
CA ASP A 626 -33.62 -16.54 -6.10
C ASP A 626 -33.14 -15.17 -6.62
N SER A 627 -32.04 -15.12 -7.38
CA SER A 627 -31.67 -13.92 -8.13
C SER A 627 -32.45 -13.83 -9.44
N HIS A 628 -33.14 -12.71 -9.70
CA HIS A 628 -33.94 -12.53 -10.92
C HIS A 628 -33.15 -11.99 -12.13
N GLN A 629 -31.91 -11.51 -11.95
CA GLN A 629 -31.10 -10.89 -13.01
C GLN A 629 -30.46 -11.93 -13.94
N ARG A 630 -30.41 -11.70 -15.25
CA ARG A 630 -29.74 -12.62 -16.20
C ARG A 630 -28.22 -12.41 -16.13
N GLU A 631 -27.58 -13.04 -15.15
CA GLU A 631 -26.14 -12.98 -14.89
C GLU A 631 -25.52 -14.38 -14.85
N LYS A 632 -24.22 -14.45 -15.12
CA LYS A 632 -23.36 -15.63 -14.91
C LYS A 632 -22.15 -15.22 -14.07
N VAL A 633 -21.50 -16.21 -13.46
CA VAL A 633 -20.29 -16.00 -12.63
C VAL A 633 -19.14 -16.79 -13.23
N LEU A 634 -18.09 -16.10 -13.66
CA LEU A 634 -16.82 -16.70 -14.04
C LEU A 634 -15.89 -16.73 -12.83
N VAL A 635 -15.38 -17.91 -12.51
CA VAL A 635 -14.30 -18.12 -11.55
C VAL A 635 -13.08 -18.58 -12.32
N ALA A 636 -12.00 -17.82 -12.23
CA ALA A 636 -10.74 -18.15 -12.90
C ALA A 636 -9.54 -18.07 -11.96
N THR A 637 -8.61 -19.00 -12.10
CA THR A 637 -7.40 -19.08 -11.29
C THR A 637 -6.17 -18.95 -12.18
N LYS A 638 -5.31 -17.98 -11.86
CA LYS A 638 -4.03 -17.77 -12.53
C LYS A 638 -3.08 -18.91 -12.18
N LYS A 639 -2.46 -19.54 -13.17
CA LYS A 639 -1.49 -20.61 -12.94
C LYS A 639 -0.13 -20.02 -12.58
N LEU A 640 0.62 -20.69 -11.71
CA LEU A 640 2.05 -20.44 -11.59
C LEU A 640 2.79 -20.99 -12.82
N TRP A 641 3.50 -20.13 -13.54
CA TRP A 641 4.32 -20.49 -14.70
C TRP A 641 5.74 -19.91 -14.54
N LYS A 642 6.71 -20.50 -15.23
CA LYS A 642 8.12 -20.05 -15.26
C LYS A 642 8.50 -19.68 -16.69
N LEU A 643 9.34 -18.65 -16.83
CA LEU A 643 9.96 -18.37 -18.13
C LEU A 643 10.85 -19.56 -18.55
N PRO A 644 10.88 -19.93 -19.83
CA PRO A 644 11.82 -20.91 -20.36
C PRO A 644 13.26 -20.55 -19.98
N SER A 645 14.10 -21.53 -19.69
CA SER A 645 15.48 -21.35 -19.22
C SER A 645 16.38 -20.55 -20.16
N GLY A 646 16.04 -20.44 -21.45
CA GLY A 646 16.78 -19.63 -22.44
C GLY A 646 16.34 -18.16 -22.54
N SER A 647 15.36 -17.73 -21.75
CA SER A 647 14.82 -16.36 -21.74
C SER A 647 15.04 -15.63 -20.41
N GLN A 648 15.80 -16.25 -19.50
CA GLN A 648 16.12 -15.75 -18.15
C GLN A 648 17.48 -15.05 -18.11
#